data_AF-A0AAD9D7N1-F1
#
_entry.id   AF-A0AAD9D7N1-F1
#
_cell.length_a   1.000
_cell.length_b   1.000
_cell.length_c   1.000
_cell.angle_alpha   90.00
_cell.angle_beta   90.00
_cell.angle_gamma   90.00
#
_symmetry.space_group_name_H-M   'P 1'
#
loop_
_entity.id
_entity.type
_entity.pdbx_description
1 polymer ?
#
loop_
_entity_poly.entity_id
_entity_poly.type
_entity_poly.pdbx_seq_one_letter_code
_entity_poly.pdbx_strand_id
1 'polypeptide(L)'
;MIIGVIRVAAALLLTPLTQRHLQPFAHARADAENEVKLILQRIEEDTLKLRDEIENAYSQRCSIETLSQCSRGSFNGCSSVFPNQQCMEADELVVEACGGGGGNGCNALWDKTTSIVSIPSALAQGKDDNPTDPMLIETACYTLLAEDYMRTKYENDEIFWDSYNVQPSWTYFGSHNGLFRKLPGTVDEECGNYDPRLRPWFVAASSGPKDVVLVLDVSGSMSDYGRMDLAKEAAITVIKTLTISDRVAVIAFSDYAYQVHSDSGTDLLVRATNENKKLLIDSIQNLTDGGATNFHAGFQQAFDALERTIEQEYTSGCNVAILFMTDGMRTAGPETDEVLSLINDSTKRLATLYNRDTKIFTFSLGAQADRLATKEIACSTNGIWTPVDDFDGDLVGAMASYYKLFALGLGDDTEFTAWVEPYEFFWTKKMGTTNSAPVFDRSVDPPLFLGVVANDVHMDAFEQVLGENAQSSTMLQRFIRLSTAQCPKIDLSDCQLEGLRYLAGGEEATCGICDSTDYPGIIPTECPFKPDLPKNLWQNTDVEGVKYEDRACCEIGSNVPSEMCGIPDEIDTTEIDTNVPKEVAPAAATPSTSALPVASVSYAIPANDAQVTYGGVTAAQKPIASRHLNPDPEAAAQAPSSQQQPTNASAKGAKEQSHDQLDGGKVFCSVTRVAIPPPWVECDKCGLILSADSLNKHLETQHPCRGVLYGDAIF
;
A
#
# COMPACT_ATOMS: atom_id res chain seq x y z
N MET A 1 19.72 45.16 -0.92
CA MET A 1 19.00 46.30 -0.29
C MET A 1 17.99 47.00 -1.20
N ILE A 2 18.01 46.86 -2.53
CA ILE A 2 17.09 47.60 -3.43
C ILE A 2 15.78 46.83 -3.73
N ILE A 3 15.76 45.49 -3.62
CA ILE A 3 14.55 44.68 -3.83
C ILE A 3 13.56 44.74 -2.65
N GLY A 4 14.06 44.99 -1.43
CA GLY A 4 13.23 45.14 -0.23
C GLY A 4 12.41 46.43 -0.20
N VAL A 5 12.85 47.48 -0.91
CA VAL A 5 12.14 48.77 -0.96
C VAL A 5 10.97 48.73 -1.95
N ILE A 6 11.03 47.90 -2.99
CA ILE A 6 9.96 47.80 -4.00
C ILE A 6 8.74 47.04 -3.46
N ARG A 7 8.93 45.99 -2.65
CA ARG A 7 7.81 45.28 -1.98
C ARG A 7 7.10 46.14 -0.93
N VAL A 8 7.84 46.99 -0.20
CA VAL A 8 7.25 47.93 0.77
C VAL A 8 6.57 49.10 0.06
N ALA A 9 7.10 49.58 -1.07
CA ALA A 9 6.48 50.66 -1.84
C ALA A 9 5.17 50.23 -2.56
N ALA A 10 5.07 48.98 -3.02
CA ALA A 10 3.83 48.46 -3.61
C ALA A 10 2.69 48.32 -2.59
N ALA A 11 3.00 47.96 -1.33
CA ALA A 11 2.02 47.91 -0.24
C ALA A 11 1.56 49.29 0.24
N LEU A 12 2.40 50.33 0.06
CA LEU A 12 2.11 51.73 0.44
C LEU A 12 1.41 52.55 -0.64
N LEU A 13 1.23 52.01 -1.86
CA LEU A 13 0.49 52.65 -2.95
C LEU A 13 -0.96 52.15 -3.10
N LEU A 14 -1.39 51.18 -2.31
CA LEU A 14 -2.79 50.82 -2.20
C LEU A 14 -3.52 51.92 -1.42
N THR A 15 -4.48 52.58 -2.07
CA THR A 15 -5.36 53.56 -1.42
C THR A 15 -6.01 52.96 -0.16
N PRO A 16 -6.34 53.75 0.88
CA PRO A 16 -7.02 53.25 2.08
C PRO A 16 -8.38 52.58 1.79
N LEU A 17 -8.98 52.84 0.61
CA LEU A 17 -10.17 52.14 0.12
C LEU A 17 -9.88 50.69 -0.30
N THR A 18 -8.76 50.44 -1.00
CA THR A 18 -8.33 49.08 -1.38
C THR A 18 -7.89 48.24 -0.18
N GLN A 19 -7.26 48.82 0.84
CA GLN A 19 -6.94 48.10 2.09
C GLN A 19 -8.20 47.72 2.89
N ARG A 20 -9.21 48.60 2.94
CA ARG A 20 -10.51 48.29 3.58
C ARG A 20 -11.31 47.22 2.83
N HIS A 21 -11.13 47.08 1.52
CA HIS A 21 -11.78 46.02 0.75
C HIS A 21 -11.05 44.67 0.81
N LEU A 22 -9.74 44.64 1.05
CA LEU A 22 -8.98 43.38 1.15
C LEU A 22 -9.02 42.74 2.55
N GLN A 23 -9.20 43.54 3.61
CA GLN A 23 -9.29 43.01 4.98
C GLN A 23 -10.42 41.99 5.19
N PRO A 24 -11.67 42.22 4.72
CA PRO A 24 -12.75 41.24 4.88
C PRO A 24 -12.45 39.90 4.19
N PHE A 25 -11.86 39.91 3.00
CA PHE A 25 -11.48 38.68 2.28
C PHE A 25 -10.37 37.91 2.99
N ALA A 26 -9.38 38.62 3.56
CA ALA A 26 -8.32 37.97 4.33
C ALA A 26 -8.83 37.34 5.63
N HIS A 27 -9.82 37.96 6.31
CA HIS A 27 -10.45 37.38 7.50
C HIS A 27 -11.32 36.18 7.14
N ALA A 28 -12.17 36.29 6.10
CA ALA A 28 -13.01 35.19 5.64
C ALA A 28 -12.19 33.96 5.20
N ARG A 29 -11.04 34.17 4.54
CA ARG A 29 -10.11 33.08 4.20
C ARG A 29 -9.48 32.46 5.45
N ALA A 30 -9.10 33.26 6.45
CA ALA A 30 -8.55 32.74 7.69
C ALA A 30 -9.58 31.92 8.49
N ASP A 31 -10.85 32.35 8.47
CA ASP A 31 -11.95 31.61 9.10
C ASP A 31 -12.18 30.26 8.40
N ALA A 32 -12.21 30.24 7.06
CA ALA A 32 -12.34 29.01 6.28
C ALA A 32 -11.18 28.03 6.50
N GLU A 33 -9.93 28.51 6.58
CA GLU A 33 -8.77 27.65 6.86
C GLU A 33 -8.82 27.09 8.30
N ASN A 34 -9.35 27.85 9.26
CA ASN A 34 -9.56 27.36 10.62
C ASN A 34 -10.66 26.28 10.65
N GLU A 35 -11.74 26.47 9.88
CA GLU A 35 -12.82 25.50 9.76
C GLU A 35 -12.33 24.18 9.14
N VAL A 36 -11.57 24.24 8.04
CA VAL A 36 -10.92 23.04 7.47
C VAL A 36 -10.00 22.36 8.46
N LYS A 37 -9.24 23.12 9.26
CA LYS A 37 -8.39 22.53 10.29
C LYS A 37 -9.22 21.76 11.33
N LEU A 38 -10.38 22.27 11.74
CA LEU A 38 -11.27 21.58 12.67
C LEU A 38 -11.86 20.30 12.06
N ILE A 39 -12.21 20.32 10.78
CA ILE A 39 -12.65 19.13 10.04
C ILE A 39 -11.55 18.07 10.05
N LEU A 40 -10.33 18.44 9.65
CA LEU A 40 -9.19 17.52 9.61
C LEU A 40 -8.89 16.92 10.99
N GLN A 41 -8.89 17.75 12.05
CA GLN A 41 -8.67 17.30 13.42
C GLN A 41 -9.74 16.31 13.89
N ARG A 42 -11.02 16.58 13.58
CA ARG A 42 -12.11 15.66 13.90
C ARG A 42 -11.90 14.28 13.26
N ILE A 43 -11.47 14.27 11.99
CA ILE A 43 -11.26 13.02 11.25
C ILE A 43 -10.04 12.25 11.76
N GLU A 44 -8.97 12.94 12.16
CA GLU A 44 -7.85 12.30 12.87
C GLU A 44 -8.31 11.68 14.20
N GLU A 45 -9.09 12.41 15.01
CA GLU A 45 -9.64 11.89 16.26
C GLU A 45 -10.56 10.68 16.06
N ASP A 46 -11.41 10.70 15.04
CA ASP A 46 -12.31 9.58 14.72
C ASP A 46 -11.53 8.37 14.20
N THR A 47 -10.42 8.59 13.48
CA THR A 47 -9.54 7.50 13.01
C THR A 47 -8.80 6.83 14.15
N LEU A 48 -8.26 7.63 15.08
CA LEU A 48 -7.61 7.11 16.29
C LEU A 48 -8.59 6.36 17.21
N LYS A 49 -9.83 6.86 17.35
CA LYS A 49 -10.88 6.14 18.09
C LYS A 49 -11.25 4.81 17.42
N LEU A 50 -11.41 4.77 16.09
CA LEU A 50 -11.67 3.51 15.40
C LEU A 50 -10.53 2.51 15.61
N ARG A 51 -9.28 2.96 15.57
CA ARG A 51 -8.11 2.11 15.89
C ARG A 51 -8.29 1.49 17.26
N ASP A 52 -8.53 2.31 18.27
CA ASP A 52 -8.66 1.86 19.67
C ASP A 52 -9.79 0.82 19.83
N GLU A 53 -10.91 1.00 19.12
CA GLU A 53 -12.01 0.02 19.13
C GLU A 53 -11.62 -1.30 18.47
N ILE A 54 -10.85 -1.29 17.38
CA ILE A 54 -10.35 -2.52 16.75
C ILE A 54 -9.29 -3.20 17.62
N GLU A 55 -8.38 -2.46 18.24
CA GLU A 55 -7.40 -3.01 19.19
C GLU A 55 -8.10 -3.64 20.40
N ASN A 56 -9.13 -2.97 20.93
CA ASN A 56 -9.98 -3.50 22.00
C ASN A 56 -10.76 -4.76 21.56
N ALA A 57 -11.29 -4.77 20.34
CA ALA A 57 -11.97 -5.93 19.77
C ALA A 57 -11.02 -7.15 19.64
N TYR A 58 -9.77 -6.93 19.22
CA TYR A 58 -8.77 -7.99 19.12
C TYR A 58 -8.46 -8.65 20.49
N SER A 59 -8.54 -7.89 21.59
CA SER A 59 -8.37 -8.46 22.94
C SER A 59 -9.41 -9.55 23.28
N GLN A 60 -10.55 -9.55 22.58
CA GLN A 60 -11.67 -10.49 22.75
C GLN A 60 -11.73 -11.56 21.65
N ARG A 61 -10.77 -11.59 20.71
CA ARG A 61 -10.79 -12.45 19.52
C ARG A 61 -10.97 -13.95 19.80
N CYS A 62 -10.46 -14.43 20.94
CA CYS A 62 -10.54 -15.84 21.33
C CYS A 62 -11.80 -16.19 22.15
N SER A 63 -12.72 -15.24 22.36
CA SER A 63 -13.92 -15.51 23.14
C SER A 63 -14.90 -16.39 22.37
N ILE A 64 -15.57 -17.31 23.09
CA ILE A 64 -16.60 -18.18 22.50
C ILE A 64 -17.76 -17.35 21.93
N GLU A 65 -18.11 -16.26 22.59
CA GLU A 65 -19.17 -15.35 22.16
C GLU A 65 -18.85 -14.72 20.80
N THR A 66 -17.66 -14.12 20.67
CA THR A 66 -17.15 -13.53 19.43
C THR A 66 -17.19 -14.53 18.27
N LEU A 67 -16.69 -15.75 18.49
CA LEU A 67 -16.56 -16.74 17.42
C LEU A 67 -17.88 -17.45 17.06
N SER A 68 -18.77 -17.67 18.03
CA SER A 68 -20.04 -18.38 17.80
C SER A 68 -21.12 -17.51 17.16
N GLN A 69 -21.14 -16.20 17.44
CA GLN A 69 -22.15 -15.28 16.92
C GLN A 69 -21.76 -14.66 15.56
N CYS A 70 -20.46 -14.66 15.24
CA CYS A 70 -19.87 -14.03 14.06
C CYS A 70 -20.47 -14.47 12.72
N SER A 71 -20.71 -15.77 12.52
CA SER A 71 -21.15 -16.31 11.22
C SER A 71 -22.53 -15.83 10.76
N ARG A 72 -23.38 -15.34 11.68
CA ARG A 72 -24.67 -14.73 11.35
C ARG A 72 -24.62 -13.21 11.31
N GLY A 73 -23.63 -12.60 11.96
CA GLY A 73 -23.46 -11.15 12.02
C GLY A 73 -22.51 -10.58 10.98
N SER A 74 -21.72 -11.41 10.29
CA SER A 74 -20.83 -10.97 9.21
C SER A 74 -21.51 -11.12 7.86
N PHE A 75 -21.68 -10.01 7.15
CA PHE A 75 -22.32 -9.98 5.84
C PHE A 75 -21.26 -9.87 4.74
N ASN A 76 -21.41 -10.64 3.67
CA ASN A 76 -20.55 -10.58 2.50
C ASN A 76 -21.19 -9.65 1.46
N GLY A 77 -20.43 -8.67 0.95
CA GLY A 77 -20.91 -7.71 -0.05
C GLY A 77 -21.40 -8.33 -1.37
N CYS A 78 -21.07 -9.59 -1.62
CA CYS A 78 -21.45 -10.32 -2.82
C CYS A 78 -22.62 -11.27 -2.67
N SER A 79 -22.75 -11.93 -1.53
CA SER A 79 -23.67 -13.05 -1.36
C SER A 79 -24.74 -12.82 -0.30
N SER A 80 -24.65 -11.75 0.50
CA SER A 80 -25.60 -11.47 1.57
C SER A 80 -26.63 -10.39 1.23
N VAL A 81 -27.83 -10.52 1.82
CA VAL A 81 -28.83 -9.45 1.92
C VAL A 81 -28.65 -8.73 3.24
N PHE A 82 -28.62 -7.39 3.23
CA PHE A 82 -28.41 -6.63 4.47
C PHE A 82 -29.74 -6.37 5.19
N PRO A 83 -29.76 -6.32 6.54
CA PRO A 83 -31.01 -6.25 7.30
C PRO A 83 -31.84 -4.99 7.08
N ASN A 84 -31.19 -3.83 6.87
CA ASN A 84 -31.82 -2.52 6.78
C ASN A 84 -31.43 -1.82 5.47
N GLN A 85 -31.49 -2.56 4.35
CA GLN A 85 -31.19 -2.00 3.03
C GLN A 85 -32.07 -0.80 2.71
N GLN A 86 -31.43 0.28 2.28
CA GLN A 86 -32.06 1.52 1.83
C GLN A 86 -31.57 1.85 0.43
N CYS A 87 -32.30 2.73 -0.24
CA CYS A 87 -31.84 3.30 -1.50
C CYS A 87 -30.80 4.39 -1.26
N MET A 88 -29.75 4.35 -2.07
CA MET A 88 -28.87 5.49 -2.26
C MET A 88 -29.58 6.57 -3.09
N GLU A 89 -29.39 7.83 -2.70
CA GLU A 89 -29.85 8.98 -3.45
C GLU A 89 -29.05 9.13 -4.76
N ALA A 90 -29.64 9.79 -5.77
CA ALA A 90 -29.07 9.85 -7.11
C ALA A 90 -27.72 10.59 -7.22
N ASP A 91 -27.38 11.41 -6.23
CA ASP A 91 -26.12 12.12 -6.12
C ASP A 91 -25.06 11.35 -5.32
N GLU A 92 -25.37 10.19 -4.73
CA GLU A 92 -24.46 9.40 -3.88
C GLU A 92 -23.66 8.38 -4.70
N LEU A 93 -24.33 7.55 -5.50
CA LEU A 93 -23.75 6.57 -6.41
C LEU A 93 -24.71 6.30 -7.57
N VAL A 94 -24.20 6.25 -8.80
CA VAL A 94 -24.98 5.84 -9.97
C VAL A 94 -24.49 4.48 -10.43
N VAL A 95 -25.25 3.42 -10.16
CA VAL A 95 -25.06 2.15 -10.85
C VAL A 95 -25.75 2.28 -12.21
N GLU A 96 -24.96 2.41 -13.28
CA GLU A 96 -25.48 2.56 -14.65
C GLU A 96 -26.47 1.45 -15.01
N ALA A 97 -26.23 0.24 -14.50
CA ALA A 97 -27.07 -0.92 -14.72
C ALA A 97 -28.47 -0.80 -14.07
N CYS A 98 -28.64 0.06 -13.06
CA CYS A 98 -29.95 0.36 -12.45
C CYS A 98 -30.74 1.44 -13.22
N GLY A 99 -30.28 1.90 -14.39
CA GLY A 99 -31.03 2.80 -15.27
C GLY A 99 -30.86 4.29 -15.00
N GLY A 100 -29.85 4.68 -14.20
CA GLY A 100 -29.30 6.04 -14.16
C GLY A 100 -30.26 7.14 -13.69
N GLY A 101 -30.85 7.01 -12.50
CA GLY A 101 -31.57 8.09 -11.80
C GLY A 101 -32.80 8.67 -12.50
N GLY A 102 -33.19 8.15 -13.67
CA GLY A 102 -34.26 8.66 -14.52
C GLY A 102 -35.55 7.85 -14.43
N GLY A 103 -36.06 7.60 -13.22
CA GLY A 103 -37.32 6.87 -13.01
C GLY A 103 -37.58 6.53 -11.54
N ASN A 104 -38.69 5.83 -11.23
CA ASN A 104 -39.06 5.34 -9.89
C ASN A 104 -38.10 4.22 -9.35
N GLY A 105 -36.87 4.14 -9.84
CA GLY A 105 -35.89 3.09 -9.52
C GLY A 105 -34.80 3.58 -8.57
N CYS A 106 -34.37 2.68 -7.69
CA CYS A 106 -33.28 2.85 -6.75
C CYS A 106 -31.92 2.74 -7.45
N ASN A 107 -31.00 3.67 -7.20
CA ASN A 107 -29.71 3.68 -7.90
C ASN A 107 -28.71 2.65 -7.37
N ALA A 108 -28.77 2.31 -6.09
CA ALA A 108 -28.01 1.25 -5.46
C ALA A 108 -28.58 0.96 -4.06
N LEU A 109 -28.43 -0.27 -3.58
CA LEU A 109 -28.73 -0.65 -2.20
C LEU A 109 -27.49 -0.53 -1.29
N TRP A 110 -27.72 0.04 -0.12
CA TRP A 110 -26.75 0.08 0.98
C TRP A 110 -27.43 -0.07 2.34
N ASP A 111 -26.63 -0.33 3.37
CA ASP A 111 -27.08 -0.38 4.76
C ASP A 111 -26.16 0.48 5.62
N LYS A 112 -26.71 1.58 6.16
CA LYS A 112 -25.99 2.52 7.04
C LYS A 112 -25.76 1.95 8.45
N THR A 113 -26.43 0.86 8.80
CA THR A 113 -26.46 0.28 10.14
C THR A 113 -25.66 -1.01 10.27
N THR A 114 -25.23 -1.58 9.14
CA THR A 114 -24.52 -2.87 9.08
C THR A 114 -23.23 -2.73 8.28
N SER A 115 -22.16 -3.30 8.81
CA SER A 115 -20.88 -3.40 8.13
C SER A 115 -20.82 -4.66 7.28
N ILE A 116 -20.07 -4.59 6.18
CA ILE A 116 -19.82 -5.76 5.33
C ILE A 116 -18.35 -6.14 5.36
N VAL A 117 -18.09 -7.41 5.06
CA VAL A 117 -16.77 -7.99 4.90
C VAL A 117 -16.54 -8.37 3.44
N SER A 118 -15.41 -7.95 2.90
CA SER A 118 -14.92 -8.38 1.58
C SER A 118 -13.55 -9.06 1.77
N ILE A 119 -13.33 -10.14 1.03
CA ILE A 119 -12.09 -10.91 1.06
C ILE A 119 -11.58 -11.02 -0.38
N PRO A 120 -10.29 -10.75 -0.66
CA PRO A 120 -9.69 -10.97 -1.97
C PRO A 120 -9.94 -12.39 -2.47
N SER A 121 -10.28 -12.55 -3.75
CA SER A 121 -10.62 -13.85 -4.33
C SER A 121 -9.51 -14.88 -4.17
N ALA A 122 -8.25 -14.43 -4.21
CA ALA A 122 -7.07 -15.26 -3.95
C ALA A 122 -7.10 -15.96 -2.57
N LEU A 123 -7.75 -15.36 -1.57
CA LEU A 123 -7.81 -15.83 -0.18
C LEU A 123 -9.11 -16.56 0.18
N ALA A 124 -10.14 -16.46 -0.67
CA ALA A 124 -11.47 -17.03 -0.48
C ALA A 124 -11.66 -18.35 -1.25
N GLN A 125 -10.73 -19.30 -1.10
CA GLN A 125 -10.67 -20.53 -1.91
C GLN A 125 -11.54 -21.70 -1.42
N GLY A 126 -12.34 -21.50 -0.36
CA GLY A 126 -13.23 -22.53 0.15
C GLY A 126 -14.51 -22.69 -0.67
N LYS A 127 -15.40 -23.56 -0.19
CA LYS A 127 -16.75 -23.70 -0.78
C LYS A 127 -17.52 -22.39 -0.60
N ASP A 128 -18.25 -21.95 -1.62
CA ASP A 128 -19.12 -20.75 -1.58
C ASP A 128 -18.34 -19.47 -1.18
N ASP A 129 -17.10 -19.33 -1.67
CA ASP A 129 -16.17 -18.22 -1.35
C ASP A 129 -15.88 -18.05 0.14
N ASN A 130 -16.03 -19.13 0.92
CA ASN A 130 -15.73 -19.13 2.35
C ASN A 130 -14.21 -19.20 2.59
N PRO A 131 -13.62 -18.36 3.45
CA PRO A 131 -12.20 -18.48 3.80
C PRO A 131 -11.91 -19.79 4.52
N THR A 132 -10.77 -20.41 4.21
CA THR A 132 -10.30 -21.63 4.88
C THR A 132 -9.22 -21.38 5.93
N ASP A 133 -8.59 -20.20 5.88
CA ASP A 133 -7.58 -19.77 6.85
C ASP A 133 -8.25 -19.43 8.21
N PRO A 134 -7.91 -20.14 9.30
CA PRO A 134 -8.40 -19.85 10.64
C PRO A 134 -8.20 -18.39 11.08
N MET A 135 -7.05 -17.79 10.75
CA MET A 135 -6.75 -16.41 11.14
C MET A 135 -7.65 -15.42 10.40
N LEU A 136 -7.98 -15.71 9.14
CA LEU A 136 -8.88 -14.88 8.34
C LEU A 136 -10.31 -14.93 8.88
N ILE A 137 -10.77 -16.12 9.28
CA ILE A 137 -12.07 -16.32 9.95
C ILE A 137 -12.10 -15.56 11.29
N GLU A 138 -11.07 -15.73 12.13
CA GLU A 138 -10.94 -15.02 13.40
C GLU A 138 -10.99 -13.50 13.20
N THR A 139 -10.31 -13.00 12.17
CA THR A 139 -10.31 -11.58 11.79
C THR A 139 -11.69 -11.07 11.44
N ALA A 140 -12.46 -11.82 10.66
CA ALA A 140 -13.84 -11.48 10.36
C ALA A 140 -14.66 -11.35 11.65
N CYS A 141 -14.44 -12.24 12.61
CA CYS A 141 -15.23 -12.33 13.82
C CYS A 141 -14.93 -11.26 14.86
N TYR A 142 -13.66 -11.02 15.21
CA TYR A 142 -13.37 -10.00 16.21
C TYR A 142 -13.68 -8.60 15.69
N THR A 143 -13.46 -8.32 14.40
CA THR A 143 -13.73 -7.00 13.82
C THR A 143 -15.21 -6.63 13.81
N LEU A 144 -16.12 -7.60 13.90
CA LEU A 144 -17.55 -7.34 14.06
C LEU A 144 -17.86 -6.57 15.34
N LEU A 145 -17.06 -6.75 16.41
CA LEU A 145 -17.27 -6.06 17.69
C LEU A 145 -17.11 -4.53 17.57
N ALA A 146 -16.41 -4.04 16.55
CA ALA A 146 -16.25 -2.61 16.30
C ALA A 146 -17.42 -2.00 15.50
N GLU A 147 -18.36 -2.80 14.99
CA GLU A 147 -19.49 -2.32 14.19
C GLU A 147 -20.37 -1.33 14.95
N ASP A 148 -20.58 -1.55 16.25
CA ASP A 148 -21.38 -0.67 17.09
C ASP A 148 -20.81 0.75 17.13
N TYR A 149 -19.47 0.88 17.22
CA TYR A 149 -18.80 2.17 17.11
C TYR A 149 -18.94 2.74 15.70
N MET A 150 -18.68 1.94 14.66
CA MET A 150 -18.77 2.40 13.26
C MET A 150 -20.17 2.95 12.93
N ARG A 151 -21.23 2.25 13.37
CA ARG A 151 -22.63 2.67 13.22
C ARG A 151 -22.91 3.96 13.99
N THR A 152 -22.55 4.01 15.27
CA THR A 152 -22.76 5.20 16.12
C THR A 152 -22.01 6.41 15.57
N LYS A 153 -20.78 6.21 15.06
CA LYS A 153 -20.01 7.25 14.38
C LYS A 153 -20.77 7.74 13.16
N TYR A 154 -21.22 6.83 12.29
CA TYR A 154 -21.93 7.19 11.07
C TYR A 154 -23.20 8.01 11.35
N GLU A 155 -24.01 7.61 12.34
CA GLU A 155 -25.19 8.36 12.77
C GLU A 155 -24.85 9.78 13.25
N ASN A 156 -23.75 9.94 14.00
CA ASN A 156 -23.29 11.27 14.45
C ASN A 156 -22.69 12.10 13.31
N ASP A 157 -22.07 11.44 12.34
CA ASP A 157 -21.51 12.03 11.15
C ASP A 157 -22.60 12.60 10.24
N GLU A 158 -23.77 11.96 10.14
CA GLU A 158 -24.89 12.50 9.37
C GLU A 158 -25.26 13.91 9.84
N ILE A 159 -25.33 14.14 11.16
CA ILE A 159 -25.64 15.45 11.73
C ILE A 159 -24.52 16.48 11.42
N PHE A 160 -23.27 16.06 11.50
CA PHE A 160 -22.13 16.93 11.27
C PHE A 160 -21.99 17.32 9.79
N TRP A 161 -22.04 16.35 8.89
CA TRP A 161 -21.84 16.57 7.46
C TRP A 161 -23.05 17.22 6.77
N ASP A 162 -24.27 17.08 7.32
CA ASP A 162 -25.45 17.84 6.88
C ASP A 162 -25.22 19.36 6.95
N SER A 163 -24.43 19.84 7.92
CA SER A 163 -24.08 21.27 8.01
C SER A 163 -23.23 21.77 6.82
N TYR A 164 -22.56 20.85 6.12
CA TYR A 164 -21.82 21.10 4.88
C TYR A 164 -22.61 20.65 3.64
N ASN A 165 -23.84 20.15 3.78
CA ASN A 165 -24.61 19.57 2.67
C ASN A 165 -23.80 18.47 1.93
N VAL A 166 -23.08 17.66 2.70
CA VAL A 166 -22.30 16.51 2.22
C VAL A 166 -22.74 15.27 3.01
N GLN A 167 -22.70 14.11 2.38
CA GLN A 167 -22.97 12.84 3.06
C GLN A 167 -21.73 12.34 3.80
N PRO A 168 -21.89 11.67 4.95
CA PRO A 168 -20.79 10.94 5.58
C PRO A 168 -20.16 9.96 4.60
N SER A 169 -18.85 9.84 4.65
CA SER A 169 -18.10 8.87 3.86
C SER A 169 -17.86 7.58 4.63
N TRP A 170 -17.21 6.60 4.00
CA TRP A 170 -16.98 5.30 4.60
C TRP A 170 -15.95 5.35 5.73
N THR A 171 -16.21 4.50 6.72
CA THR A 171 -15.27 4.15 7.77
C THR A 171 -14.96 2.66 7.63
N TYR A 172 -13.69 2.27 7.73
CA TYR A 172 -13.31 0.89 7.47
C TYR A 172 -12.00 0.45 8.14
N PHE A 173 -11.85 -0.87 8.26
CA PHE A 173 -10.66 -1.57 8.69
C PHE A 173 -10.19 -2.52 7.59
N GLY A 174 -8.93 -2.42 7.18
CA GLY A 174 -8.25 -3.40 6.36
C GLY A 174 -7.23 -4.16 7.21
N SER A 175 -7.32 -5.48 7.24
CA SER A 175 -6.38 -6.33 7.96
C SER A 175 -5.10 -6.59 7.16
N HIS A 176 -4.00 -6.85 7.87
CA HIS A 176 -2.74 -7.30 7.28
C HIS A 176 -2.87 -8.61 6.48
N ASN A 177 -3.92 -9.40 6.73
CA ASN A 177 -4.21 -10.64 6.02
C ASN A 177 -5.18 -10.47 4.83
N GLY A 178 -5.54 -9.23 4.46
CA GLY A 178 -6.36 -8.93 3.30
C GLY A 178 -7.87 -8.82 3.57
N LEU A 179 -8.35 -9.19 4.76
CA LEU A 179 -9.76 -8.96 5.11
C LEU A 179 -10.08 -7.47 5.15
N PHE A 180 -11.22 -7.08 4.59
CA PHE A 180 -11.69 -5.70 4.60
C PHE A 180 -13.09 -5.61 5.19
N ARG A 181 -13.27 -4.81 6.24
CA ARG A 181 -14.58 -4.51 6.84
C ARG A 181 -14.90 -3.03 6.67
N LYS A 182 -16.06 -2.69 6.12
CA LYS A 182 -16.50 -1.29 5.91
C LYS A 182 -17.94 -1.05 6.34
N LEU A 183 -18.23 0.18 6.74
CA LEU A 183 -19.57 0.71 6.99
C LEU A 183 -19.65 2.11 6.35
N PRO A 184 -20.75 2.46 5.63
CA PRO A 184 -21.94 1.65 5.31
C PRO A 184 -21.66 0.39 4.49
N GLY A 185 -22.51 -0.62 4.66
CA GLY A 185 -22.53 -1.83 3.86
C GLY A 185 -23.05 -1.55 2.45
N THR A 186 -22.36 -2.04 1.41
CA THR A 186 -22.81 -1.88 0.01
C THR A 186 -22.69 -3.19 -0.74
N VAL A 187 -23.48 -3.35 -1.79
CA VAL A 187 -23.36 -4.50 -2.69
C VAL A 187 -22.12 -4.32 -3.56
N ASP A 188 -21.24 -5.32 -3.59
CA ASP A 188 -20.03 -5.31 -4.42
C ASP A 188 -20.36 -5.78 -5.85
N GLU A 189 -19.90 -5.01 -6.85
CA GLU A 189 -20.04 -5.30 -8.28
C GLU A 189 -19.22 -6.53 -8.68
N GLU A 190 -17.93 -6.50 -8.37
CA GLU A 190 -17.00 -7.59 -8.61
C GLU A 190 -16.48 -8.16 -7.29
N CYS A 191 -16.76 -9.44 -7.07
CA CYS A 191 -16.41 -10.14 -5.84
C CYS A 191 -14.91 -10.37 -5.72
N GLY A 192 -14.36 -10.02 -4.56
CA GLY A 192 -12.95 -10.25 -4.24
C GLY A 192 -11.95 -9.44 -5.05
N ASN A 193 -12.37 -8.41 -5.79
CA ASN A 193 -11.48 -7.52 -6.55
C ASN A 193 -10.86 -6.39 -5.66
N TYR A 194 -11.29 -6.28 -4.41
CA TYR A 194 -10.75 -5.29 -3.48
C TYR A 194 -9.79 -5.92 -2.47
N ASP A 195 -8.51 -5.58 -2.56
CA ASP A 195 -7.51 -5.87 -1.52
C ASP A 195 -7.08 -4.56 -0.83
N PRO A 196 -7.28 -4.42 0.50
CA PRO A 196 -6.89 -3.21 1.22
C PRO A 196 -5.38 -3.01 1.27
N ARG A 197 -4.58 -4.09 1.21
CA ARG A 197 -3.11 -4.05 1.33
C ARG A 197 -2.46 -3.37 0.13
N LEU A 198 -3.16 -3.35 -1.00
CA LEU A 198 -2.73 -2.72 -2.25
C LEU A 198 -3.22 -1.27 -2.40
N ARG A 199 -3.65 -0.62 -1.31
CA ARG A 199 -4.22 0.73 -1.35
C ARG A 199 -3.27 1.77 -0.75
N PRO A 200 -3.21 2.98 -1.33
CA PRO A 200 -2.36 4.05 -0.80
C PRO A 200 -2.60 4.36 0.67
N TRP A 201 -3.86 4.39 1.13
CA TRP A 201 -4.19 4.67 2.53
C TRP A 201 -3.64 3.63 3.51
N PHE A 202 -3.59 2.36 3.08
CA PHE A 202 -3.05 1.26 3.88
C PHE A 202 -1.53 1.38 3.97
N VAL A 203 -0.85 1.58 2.83
CA VAL A 203 0.61 1.70 2.78
C VAL A 203 1.09 2.99 3.46
N ALA A 204 0.36 4.09 3.32
CA ALA A 204 0.70 5.36 3.99
C ALA A 204 0.70 5.20 5.52
N ALA A 205 -0.36 4.61 6.10
CA ALA A 205 -0.43 4.41 7.54
C ALA A 205 0.46 3.27 8.08
N SER A 206 0.79 2.28 7.25
CA SER A 206 1.68 1.18 7.67
C SER A 206 3.16 1.48 7.45
N SER A 207 3.55 2.50 6.68
CA SER A 207 4.97 2.76 6.41
C SER A 207 5.43 4.21 6.57
N GLY A 208 4.50 5.16 6.64
CA GLY A 208 4.82 6.58 6.56
C GLY A 208 5.51 7.00 5.25
N PRO A 209 6.01 8.25 5.19
CA PRO A 209 6.79 8.73 4.06
C PRO A 209 8.11 7.99 3.92
N LYS A 210 8.55 7.79 2.68
CA LYS A 210 9.76 7.00 2.37
C LYS A 210 10.32 7.33 0.99
N ASP A 211 11.61 7.06 0.84
CA ASP A 211 12.32 7.03 -0.44
C ASP A 211 12.51 5.58 -0.88
N VAL A 212 11.92 5.22 -2.01
CA VAL A 212 11.92 3.84 -2.53
C VAL A 212 12.71 3.77 -3.84
N VAL A 213 13.68 2.86 -3.92
CA VAL A 213 14.34 2.53 -5.19
C VAL A 213 14.00 1.10 -5.57
N LEU A 214 13.27 0.94 -6.66
CA LEU A 214 13.00 -0.35 -7.28
C LEU A 214 14.19 -0.71 -8.17
N VAL A 215 14.85 -1.84 -7.93
CA VAL A 215 15.97 -2.32 -8.71
C VAL A 215 15.56 -3.63 -9.36
N LEU A 216 15.29 -3.57 -10.67
CA LEU A 216 14.69 -4.64 -11.45
C LEU A 216 15.74 -5.29 -12.34
N ASP A 217 15.90 -6.60 -12.18
CA ASP A 217 16.67 -7.43 -13.10
C ASP A 217 15.94 -7.51 -14.44
N VAL A 218 16.64 -7.18 -15.51
CA VAL A 218 16.16 -7.31 -16.90
C VAL A 218 17.12 -8.19 -17.72
N SER A 219 17.86 -9.08 -17.08
CA SER A 219 18.74 -10.05 -17.74
C SER A 219 17.94 -11.10 -18.53
N GLY A 220 18.62 -11.83 -19.42
CA GLY A 220 17.94 -12.78 -20.31
C GLY A 220 17.22 -13.93 -19.59
N SER A 221 17.63 -14.31 -18.37
CA SER A 221 16.97 -15.36 -17.58
C SER A 221 15.57 -14.96 -17.08
N MET A 222 15.30 -13.65 -17.01
CA MET A 222 13.98 -13.12 -16.66
C MET A 222 12.89 -13.43 -17.70
N SER A 223 13.28 -13.84 -18.92
CA SER A 223 12.33 -14.33 -19.94
C SER A 223 11.72 -15.69 -19.59
N ASP A 224 12.37 -16.45 -18.70
CA ASP A 224 11.91 -17.78 -18.33
C ASP A 224 10.71 -17.69 -17.37
N TYR A 225 9.73 -18.58 -17.57
CA TYR A 225 8.57 -18.79 -16.71
C TYR A 225 7.75 -17.53 -16.35
N GLY A 226 7.84 -16.45 -17.13
CA GLY A 226 7.08 -15.22 -16.89
C GLY A 226 7.63 -14.33 -15.77
N ARG A 227 8.89 -14.55 -15.32
CA ARG A 227 9.51 -13.79 -14.22
C ARG A 227 9.59 -12.29 -14.49
N MET A 228 9.85 -11.89 -15.73
CA MET A 228 9.85 -10.48 -16.12
C MET A 228 8.47 -9.85 -15.93
N ASP A 229 7.40 -10.54 -16.31
CA ASP A 229 6.04 -10.05 -16.13
C ASP A 229 5.68 -9.96 -14.63
N LEU A 230 6.08 -10.96 -13.84
CA LEU A 230 5.93 -10.94 -12.39
C LEU A 230 6.68 -9.77 -11.74
N ALA A 231 7.92 -9.51 -12.15
CA ALA A 231 8.72 -8.37 -11.65
C ALA A 231 8.08 -7.02 -12.03
N LYS A 232 7.56 -6.90 -13.26
CA LYS A 232 6.83 -5.70 -13.71
C LYS A 232 5.56 -5.50 -12.90
N GLU A 233 4.77 -6.54 -12.71
CA GLU A 233 3.54 -6.49 -11.91
C GLU A 233 3.83 -6.07 -10.47
N ALA A 234 4.91 -6.59 -9.89
CA ALA A 234 5.37 -6.26 -8.56
C ALA A 234 5.72 -4.77 -8.46
N ALA A 235 6.61 -4.31 -9.34
CA ALA A 235 7.07 -2.94 -9.40
C ALA A 235 5.90 -1.95 -9.58
N ILE A 236 4.98 -2.25 -10.49
CA ILE A 236 3.77 -1.45 -10.74
C ILE A 236 2.88 -1.42 -9.50
N THR A 237 2.73 -2.54 -8.80
CA THR A 237 1.93 -2.65 -7.59
C THR A 237 2.49 -1.75 -6.48
N VAL A 238 3.80 -1.77 -6.23
CA VAL A 238 4.42 -0.82 -5.28
C VAL A 238 4.22 0.62 -5.73
N ILE A 239 4.46 0.96 -7.00
CA ILE A 239 4.29 2.34 -7.47
C ILE A 239 2.85 2.85 -7.26
N LYS A 240 1.85 1.99 -7.47
CA LYS A 240 0.44 2.33 -7.26
C LYS A 240 0.10 2.63 -5.79
N THR A 241 0.80 2.02 -4.83
CA THR A 241 0.57 2.26 -3.40
C THR A 241 1.31 3.48 -2.85
N LEU A 242 2.29 4.01 -3.59
CA LEU A 242 3.00 5.21 -3.16
C LEU A 242 2.10 6.45 -3.22
N THR A 243 2.29 7.30 -2.21
CA THR A 243 1.60 8.59 -2.04
C THR A 243 2.50 9.74 -2.46
N ILE A 244 1.94 10.94 -2.54
CA ILE A 244 2.71 12.15 -2.87
C ILE A 244 3.82 12.49 -1.85
N SER A 245 3.78 11.88 -0.67
CA SER A 245 4.81 11.99 0.37
C SER A 245 6.04 11.15 0.08
N ASP A 246 5.90 10.17 -0.81
CA ASP A 246 6.95 9.23 -1.17
C ASP A 246 7.77 9.75 -2.36
N ARG A 247 9.02 9.31 -2.40
CA ARG A 247 9.91 9.46 -3.57
C ARG A 247 10.24 8.11 -4.14
N VAL A 248 10.34 8.03 -5.46
CA VAL A 248 10.60 6.77 -6.16
C VAL A 248 11.55 6.91 -7.33
N ALA A 249 12.43 5.93 -7.50
CA ALA A 249 13.19 5.69 -8.72
C ALA A 249 13.09 4.22 -9.11
N VAL A 250 13.17 3.94 -10.41
CA VAL A 250 13.20 2.58 -10.96
C VAL A 250 14.51 2.43 -11.71
N ILE A 251 15.33 1.50 -11.27
CA ILE A 251 16.61 1.13 -11.89
C ILE A 251 16.41 -0.22 -12.57
N ALA A 252 16.67 -0.29 -13.87
CA ALA A 252 16.74 -1.55 -14.59
C ALA A 252 18.22 -1.93 -14.75
N PHE A 253 18.56 -3.20 -14.57
CA PHE A 253 19.93 -3.67 -14.73
C PHE A 253 20.03 -5.00 -15.48
N SER A 254 21.07 -5.12 -16.30
CA SER A 254 21.52 -6.37 -16.92
C SER A 254 23.06 -6.39 -16.95
N ASP A 255 23.71 -6.19 -18.09
CA ASP A 255 25.16 -5.97 -18.20
C ASP A 255 25.59 -4.64 -17.55
N TYR A 256 24.70 -3.64 -17.67
CA TYR A 256 24.80 -2.28 -17.12
C TYR A 256 23.49 -1.92 -16.42
N ALA A 257 23.47 -0.81 -15.68
CA ALA A 257 22.28 -0.31 -15.02
C ALA A 257 21.91 1.10 -15.49
N TYR A 258 20.62 1.42 -15.49
CA TYR A 258 20.12 2.75 -15.83
C TYR A 258 18.80 3.03 -15.10
N GLN A 259 18.51 4.30 -14.87
CA GLN A 259 17.20 4.71 -14.34
C GLN A 259 16.19 4.78 -15.50
N VAL A 260 15.06 4.07 -15.37
CA VAL A 260 14.08 3.87 -16.47
C VAL A 260 13.31 5.15 -16.80
N HIS A 261 13.16 6.05 -15.84
CA HIS A 261 12.59 7.37 -16.03
C HIS A 261 13.24 8.39 -15.09
N SER A 262 13.68 9.53 -15.63
CA SER A 262 14.27 10.63 -14.87
C SER A 262 13.70 11.97 -15.34
N ASP A 263 13.26 12.79 -14.39
CA ASP A 263 12.94 14.19 -14.64
C ASP A 263 14.21 14.94 -15.07
N SER A 264 14.18 15.49 -16.29
CA SER A 264 15.24 16.36 -16.83
C SER A 264 16.65 15.76 -16.90
N GLY A 265 16.80 14.43 -16.90
CA GLY A 265 18.09 13.74 -17.00
C GLY A 265 18.98 13.92 -15.77
N THR A 266 18.38 14.09 -14.60
CA THR A 266 19.09 14.30 -13.31
C THR A 266 19.31 13.00 -12.52
N ASP A 267 18.68 11.90 -12.94
CA ASP A 267 18.51 10.60 -12.26
C ASP A 267 18.29 10.73 -10.74
N LEU A 268 17.36 11.61 -10.38
CA LEU A 268 16.85 11.75 -9.01
C LEU A 268 15.63 10.85 -8.82
N LEU A 269 15.30 10.55 -7.56
CA LEU A 269 14.00 10.02 -7.23
C LEU A 269 12.94 11.10 -7.47
N VAL A 270 11.90 10.73 -8.20
CA VAL A 270 10.77 11.61 -8.50
C VAL A 270 9.74 11.53 -7.38
N ARG A 271 8.95 12.59 -7.18
CA ARG A 271 7.79 12.52 -6.28
C ARG A 271 6.76 11.56 -6.88
N ALA A 272 6.13 10.70 -6.08
CA ALA A 272 5.09 9.79 -6.54
C ALA A 272 3.73 10.50 -6.78
N THR A 273 3.73 11.57 -7.58
CA THR A 273 2.51 12.19 -8.10
C THR A 273 1.81 11.25 -9.08
N ASN A 274 0.51 11.43 -9.32
CA ASN A 274 -0.22 10.61 -10.30
C ASN A 274 0.41 10.65 -11.71
N GLU A 275 0.94 11.80 -12.11
CA GLU A 275 1.65 11.95 -13.39
C GLU A 275 2.95 11.15 -13.43
N ASN A 276 3.80 11.27 -12.40
CA ASN A 276 5.06 10.54 -12.33
C ASN A 276 4.85 9.03 -12.16
N LYS A 277 3.84 8.62 -11.37
CA LYS A 277 3.43 7.21 -11.24
C LYS A 277 3.07 6.63 -12.61
N LYS A 278 2.26 7.36 -13.40
CA LYS A 278 1.88 6.94 -14.76
C LYS A 278 3.10 6.78 -15.67
N LEU A 279 4.00 7.77 -15.69
CA LEU A 279 5.22 7.71 -16.50
C LEU A 279 6.11 6.52 -16.12
N LEU A 280 6.28 6.25 -14.82
CA LEU A 280 7.05 5.11 -14.33
C LEU A 280 6.39 3.78 -14.71
N ILE A 281 5.06 3.66 -14.58
CA ILE A 281 4.31 2.46 -14.97
C ILE A 281 4.46 2.18 -16.46
N ASP A 282 4.25 3.19 -17.31
CA ASP A 282 4.40 3.08 -18.76
C ASP A 282 5.84 2.68 -19.13
N SER A 283 6.83 3.25 -18.43
CA SER A 283 8.25 2.91 -18.57
C SER A 283 8.55 1.45 -18.18
N ILE A 284 8.01 0.96 -17.06
CA ILE A 284 8.19 -0.42 -16.59
C ILE A 284 7.58 -1.42 -17.57
N GLN A 285 6.39 -1.14 -18.09
CA GLN A 285 5.71 -2.01 -19.05
C GLN A 285 6.55 -2.24 -20.31
N ASN A 286 7.29 -1.22 -20.74
CA ASN A 286 8.15 -1.24 -21.92
C ASN A 286 9.53 -1.88 -21.70
N LEU A 287 9.88 -2.29 -20.46
CA LEU A 287 11.13 -2.99 -20.20
C LEU A 287 11.17 -4.33 -20.95
N THR A 288 12.33 -4.67 -21.48
CA THR A 288 12.59 -5.94 -22.16
C THR A 288 13.76 -6.64 -21.51
N ASP A 289 13.66 -7.96 -21.35
CA ASP A 289 14.74 -8.80 -20.88
C ASP A 289 15.88 -8.93 -21.92
N GLY A 290 17.09 -9.17 -21.44
CA GLY A 290 18.27 -9.42 -22.26
C GLY A 290 19.59 -9.02 -21.59
N GLY A 291 20.68 -9.64 -22.05
CA GLY A 291 22.02 -9.40 -21.51
C GLY A 291 22.34 -10.27 -20.30
N ALA A 292 23.49 -10.00 -19.67
CA ALA A 292 23.93 -10.68 -18.45
C ALA A 292 23.29 -10.06 -17.20
N THR A 293 23.76 -10.48 -16.02
CA THR A 293 23.21 -10.12 -14.71
C THR A 293 24.32 -9.54 -13.83
N ASN A 294 24.34 -8.21 -13.66
CA ASN A 294 25.37 -7.46 -12.93
C ASN A 294 24.81 -6.70 -11.73
N PHE A 295 24.82 -7.34 -10.56
CA PHE A 295 24.28 -6.77 -9.31
C PHE A 295 25.02 -5.48 -8.89
N HIS A 296 26.35 -5.44 -9.07
CA HIS A 296 27.15 -4.28 -8.70
C HIS A 296 26.69 -3.03 -9.45
N ALA A 297 26.43 -3.13 -10.76
CA ALA A 297 25.93 -2.00 -11.53
C ALA A 297 24.56 -1.53 -11.04
N GLY A 298 23.65 -2.47 -10.76
CA GLY A 298 22.31 -2.18 -10.22
C GLY A 298 22.36 -1.42 -8.90
N PHE A 299 23.13 -1.92 -7.93
CA PHE A 299 23.27 -1.27 -6.62
C PHE A 299 24.01 0.06 -6.69
N GLN A 300 25.07 0.17 -7.52
CA GLN A 300 25.78 1.44 -7.69
C GLN A 300 24.83 2.53 -8.19
N GLN A 301 24.05 2.24 -9.25
CA GLN A 301 23.09 3.20 -9.80
C GLN A 301 21.98 3.55 -8.78
N ALA A 302 21.53 2.59 -7.97
CA ALA A 302 20.55 2.83 -6.91
C ALA A 302 21.07 3.80 -5.83
N PHE A 303 22.28 3.58 -5.33
CA PHE A 303 22.90 4.45 -4.34
C PHE A 303 23.25 5.84 -4.92
N ASP A 304 23.70 5.91 -6.18
CA ASP A 304 23.97 7.18 -6.86
C ASP A 304 22.70 8.02 -7.03
N ALA A 305 21.54 7.40 -7.29
CA ALA A 305 20.26 8.09 -7.38
C ALA A 305 19.78 8.59 -6.00
N LEU A 306 19.91 7.75 -4.96
CA LEU A 306 19.58 8.12 -3.59
C LEU A 306 20.41 9.30 -3.10
N GLU A 307 21.72 9.24 -3.29
CA GLU A 307 22.63 10.28 -2.79
C GLU A 307 22.42 11.62 -3.47
N ARG A 308 22.31 11.63 -4.80
CA ARG A 308 21.99 12.86 -5.53
C ARG A 308 20.66 13.44 -5.07
N THR A 309 19.68 12.59 -4.75
CA THR A 309 18.37 13.02 -4.24
C THR A 309 18.48 13.63 -2.84
N ILE A 310 19.22 13.03 -1.92
CA ILE A 310 19.32 13.57 -0.55
C ILE A 310 20.20 14.83 -0.53
N GLU A 311 21.27 14.89 -1.34
CA GLU A 311 22.16 16.05 -1.46
C GLU A 311 21.44 17.29 -2.00
N GLN A 312 20.43 17.09 -2.85
CA GLN A 312 19.61 18.17 -3.39
C GLN A 312 18.36 18.46 -2.55
N GLU A 313 18.22 17.83 -1.38
CA GLU A 313 17.07 17.98 -0.48
C GLU A 313 15.72 17.64 -1.14
N TYR A 314 15.73 16.78 -2.15
CA TYR A 314 14.52 16.29 -2.84
C TYR A 314 13.95 15.00 -2.23
N THR A 315 14.51 14.52 -1.11
CA THR A 315 14.08 13.35 -0.33
C THR A 315 12.72 13.57 0.38
N SER A 316 12.03 12.49 0.74
CA SER A 316 10.92 12.49 1.72
C SER A 316 11.39 12.88 3.13
N GLY A 317 12.67 12.71 3.42
CA GLY A 317 13.28 13.00 4.70
C GLY A 317 13.17 11.87 5.74
N CYS A 318 12.52 10.76 5.38
CA CYS A 318 12.20 9.65 6.27
C CYS A 318 12.96 8.35 5.88
N ASN A 319 12.26 7.20 5.87
CA ASN A 319 12.85 5.88 5.67
C ASN A 319 13.34 5.69 4.23
N VAL A 320 14.43 4.94 4.06
CA VAL A 320 14.96 4.57 2.73
C VAL A 320 14.84 3.07 2.53
N ALA A 321 14.21 2.65 1.42
CA ALA A 321 14.05 1.27 1.03
C ALA A 321 14.59 1.02 -0.38
N ILE A 322 15.41 -0.01 -0.54
CA ILE A 322 15.78 -0.56 -1.86
C ILE A 322 15.05 -1.89 -2.00
N LEU A 323 14.25 -2.06 -3.05
CA LEU A 323 13.55 -3.30 -3.36
C LEU A 323 14.21 -3.90 -4.60
N PHE A 324 14.97 -4.97 -4.38
CA PHE A 324 15.80 -5.63 -5.39
C PHE A 324 15.13 -6.92 -5.86
N MET A 325 14.76 -7.00 -7.13
CA MET A 325 14.05 -8.14 -7.72
C MET A 325 14.92 -8.80 -8.78
N THR A 326 15.18 -10.10 -8.64
CA THR A 326 16.06 -10.86 -9.54
C THR A 326 15.75 -12.34 -9.47
N ASP A 327 16.10 -13.10 -10.51
CA ASP A 327 16.18 -14.56 -10.45
C ASP A 327 17.60 -15.07 -10.08
N GLY A 328 18.46 -14.18 -9.58
CA GLY A 328 19.58 -14.52 -8.71
C GLY A 328 20.89 -14.87 -9.41
N MET A 329 20.89 -15.40 -10.63
CA MET A 329 22.14 -15.90 -11.23
C MET A 329 23.01 -14.77 -11.80
N ARG A 330 23.96 -14.27 -10.99
CA ARG A 330 25.02 -13.36 -11.47
C ARG A 330 25.80 -14.02 -12.61
N THR A 331 25.84 -13.35 -13.75
CA THR A 331 26.57 -13.81 -14.95
C THR A 331 27.61 -12.80 -15.43
N ALA A 332 27.66 -11.61 -14.80
CA ALA A 332 28.64 -10.57 -15.08
C ALA A 332 28.93 -9.71 -13.83
N GLY A 333 30.01 -8.93 -13.91
CA GLY A 333 30.42 -8.01 -12.85
C GLY A 333 31.25 -8.66 -11.73
N PRO A 334 31.56 -7.88 -10.67
CA PRO A 334 32.32 -8.33 -9.51
C PRO A 334 31.64 -9.43 -8.70
N GLU A 335 32.43 -10.12 -7.86
CA GLU A 335 31.94 -11.17 -6.96
C GLU A 335 31.03 -10.65 -5.84
N THR A 336 30.28 -11.56 -5.20
CA THR A 336 29.31 -11.22 -4.13
C THR A 336 29.96 -10.39 -3.02
N ASP A 337 31.19 -10.71 -2.61
CA ASP A 337 31.93 -9.95 -1.59
C ASP A 337 32.14 -8.47 -1.97
N GLU A 338 32.39 -8.18 -3.25
CA GLU A 338 32.55 -6.81 -3.75
C GLU A 338 31.21 -6.07 -3.80
N VAL A 339 30.12 -6.76 -4.19
CA VAL A 339 28.75 -6.23 -4.14
C VAL A 339 28.37 -5.89 -2.69
N LEU A 340 28.64 -6.79 -1.75
CA LEU A 340 28.40 -6.57 -0.32
C LEU A 340 29.26 -5.44 0.24
N SER A 341 30.52 -5.30 -0.20
CA SER A 341 31.35 -4.16 0.19
C SER A 341 30.73 -2.84 -0.29
N LEU A 342 30.32 -2.76 -1.55
CA LEU A 342 29.64 -1.59 -2.10
C LEU A 342 28.38 -1.23 -1.30
N ILE A 343 27.55 -2.23 -1.01
CA ILE A 343 26.31 -2.06 -0.26
C ILE A 343 26.61 -1.56 1.15
N ASN A 344 27.48 -2.24 1.89
CA ASN A 344 27.81 -1.88 3.27
C ASN A 344 28.47 -0.50 3.38
N ASP A 345 29.35 -0.15 2.44
CA ASP A 345 29.98 1.17 2.42
C ASP A 345 28.95 2.26 2.11
N SER A 346 28.04 2.02 1.17
CA SER A 346 27.02 2.99 0.77
C SER A 346 25.95 3.18 1.85
N THR A 347 25.43 2.10 2.45
CA THR A 347 24.46 2.20 3.55
C THR A 347 25.07 2.89 4.76
N LYS A 348 26.31 2.56 5.13
CA LYS A 348 27.03 3.24 6.21
C LYS A 348 27.26 4.71 5.90
N ARG A 349 27.57 5.06 4.64
CA ARG A 349 27.75 6.44 4.21
C ARG A 349 26.45 7.25 4.31
N LEU A 350 25.34 6.70 3.84
CA LEU A 350 24.01 7.31 3.99
C LEU A 350 23.63 7.51 5.46
N ALA A 351 23.87 6.51 6.31
CA ALA A 351 23.59 6.60 7.74
C ALA A 351 24.45 7.67 8.44
N THR A 352 25.75 7.71 8.14
CA THR A 352 26.71 8.61 8.84
C THR A 352 26.68 10.05 8.35
N LEU A 353 26.51 10.28 7.05
CA LEU A 353 26.53 11.62 6.47
C LEU A 353 25.15 12.29 6.47
N TYR A 354 24.09 11.50 6.28
CA TYR A 354 22.74 12.02 6.04
C TYR A 354 21.71 11.58 7.08
N ASN A 355 22.09 10.75 8.06
CA ASN A 355 21.17 10.15 9.03
C ASN A 355 20.02 9.42 8.30
N ARG A 356 20.39 8.64 7.27
CA ARG A 356 19.47 7.83 6.46
C ARG A 356 19.85 6.37 6.58
N ASP A 357 19.14 5.66 7.44
CA ASP A 357 19.22 4.21 7.54
C ASP A 357 18.51 3.58 6.33
N THR A 358 19.22 2.71 5.61
CA THR A 358 18.76 2.15 4.33
C THR A 358 18.55 0.65 4.49
N LYS A 359 17.32 0.19 4.24
CA LYS A 359 16.96 -1.23 4.28
C LYS A 359 16.86 -1.80 2.88
N ILE A 360 17.48 -2.95 2.63
CA ILE A 360 17.41 -3.62 1.32
C ILE A 360 16.54 -4.86 1.43
N PHE A 361 15.43 -4.84 0.71
CA PHE A 361 14.52 -5.95 0.54
C PHE A 361 14.90 -6.66 -0.75
N THR A 362 15.06 -7.97 -0.70
CA THR A 362 15.43 -8.76 -1.88
C THR A 362 14.36 -9.80 -2.18
N PHE A 363 14.00 -9.92 -3.45
CA PHE A 363 12.98 -10.83 -3.94
C PHE A 363 13.62 -11.76 -4.97
N SER A 364 13.72 -13.05 -4.61
CA SER A 364 14.22 -14.07 -5.52
C SER A 364 13.07 -14.66 -6.30
N LEU A 365 13.01 -14.37 -7.60
CA LEU A 365 11.94 -14.77 -8.49
C LEU A 365 12.23 -16.16 -9.09
N GLY A 366 11.43 -17.14 -8.72
CA GLY A 366 11.45 -18.49 -9.21
C GLY A 366 12.21 -19.48 -8.33
N ALA A 367 11.83 -20.76 -8.45
CA ALA A 367 12.37 -21.84 -7.62
C ALA A 367 13.86 -22.12 -7.90
N GLN A 368 14.33 -21.75 -9.10
CA GLN A 368 15.71 -21.92 -9.53
C GLN A 368 16.60 -20.70 -9.29
N ALA A 369 16.05 -19.66 -8.65
CA ALA A 369 16.82 -18.47 -8.39
C ALA A 369 18.02 -18.75 -7.47
N ASP A 370 19.14 -18.07 -7.69
CA ASP A 370 20.22 -18.05 -6.69
C ASP A 370 19.76 -17.22 -5.48
N ARG A 371 19.45 -17.93 -4.39
CA ARG A 371 18.92 -17.37 -3.15
C ARG A 371 20.03 -16.92 -2.19
N LEU A 372 21.27 -17.40 -2.36
CA LEU A 372 22.33 -17.17 -1.38
C LEU A 372 22.77 -15.71 -1.37
N ALA A 373 23.08 -15.16 -2.54
CA ALA A 373 23.56 -13.79 -2.67
C ALA A 373 22.49 -12.77 -2.25
N THR A 374 21.24 -12.95 -2.68
CA THR A 374 20.11 -12.07 -2.33
C THR A 374 19.83 -12.10 -0.82
N LYS A 375 19.81 -13.30 -0.22
CA LYS A 375 19.66 -13.46 1.22
C LYS A 375 20.78 -12.76 1.99
N GLU A 376 22.04 -12.95 1.58
CA GLU A 376 23.19 -12.33 2.23
C GLU A 376 23.13 -10.80 2.18
N ILE A 377 22.69 -10.24 1.04
CA ILE A 377 22.44 -8.80 0.88
C ILE A 377 21.38 -8.29 1.86
N ALA A 378 20.22 -8.95 1.94
CA ALA A 378 19.17 -8.55 2.87
C ALA A 378 19.62 -8.67 4.34
N CYS A 379 20.32 -9.74 4.69
CA CYS A 379 20.88 -9.95 6.02
C CYS A 379 21.86 -8.83 6.42
N SER A 380 22.76 -8.43 5.51
CA SER A 380 23.78 -7.41 5.77
C SER A 380 23.23 -6.00 6.01
N THR A 381 21.99 -5.73 5.62
CA THR A 381 21.37 -4.39 5.66
C THR A 381 20.16 -4.29 6.60
N ASN A 382 19.98 -5.29 7.47
CA ASN A 382 18.80 -5.41 8.33
C ASN A 382 17.47 -5.39 7.54
N GLY A 383 17.50 -5.86 6.29
CA GLY A 383 16.34 -6.01 5.44
C GLY A 383 15.78 -7.44 5.49
N ILE A 384 14.82 -7.70 4.59
CA ILE A 384 14.10 -8.98 4.49
C ILE A 384 14.29 -9.55 3.09
N TRP A 385 14.63 -10.84 3.02
CA TRP A 385 14.61 -11.61 1.79
C TRP A 385 13.32 -12.42 1.70
N THR A 386 12.70 -12.41 0.52
CA THR A 386 11.46 -13.13 0.24
C THR A 386 11.66 -14.00 -1.01
N PRO A 387 11.46 -15.34 -0.94
CA PRO A 387 11.32 -16.16 -2.13
C PRO A 387 9.95 -15.92 -2.77
N VAL A 388 9.91 -15.80 -4.10
CA VAL A 388 8.66 -15.69 -4.85
C VAL A 388 8.65 -16.83 -5.86
N ASP A 389 7.69 -17.75 -5.75
CA ASP A 389 7.60 -18.89 -6.65
C ASP A 389 7.02 -18.49 -8.02
N ASP A 390 7.45 -19.19 -9.08
CA ASP A 390 7.04 -18.90 -10.48
C ASP A 390 5.52 -19.09 -10.72
N PHE A 391 4.82 -19.78 -9.80
CA PHE A 391 3.41 -20.17 -9.96
C PHE A 391 2.49 -19.73 -8.83
N ASP A 392 3.02 -19.27 -7.69
CA ASP A 392 2.19 -18.78 -6.58
C ASP A 392 1.99 -17.26 -6.72
N GLY A 393 0.73 -16.90 -7.01
CA GLY A 393 0.32 -15.53 -7.31
C GLY A 393 0.14 -14.60 -6.10
N ASP A 394 0.62 -14.96 -4.90
CA ASP A 394 0.56 -14.04 -3.75
C ASP A 394 1.72 -13.04 -3.75
N LEU A 395 1.84 -12.32 -4.86
CA LEU A 395 2.76 -11.22 -5.00
C LEU A 395 2.49 -10.13 -3.96
N VAL A 396 1.22 -9.97 -3.56
CA VAL A 396 0.80 -9.07 -2.49
C VAL A 396 1.44 -9.45 -1.17
N GLY A 397 1.39 -10.72 -0.77
CA GLY A 397 2.03 -11.25 0.41
C GLY A 397 3.55 -11.12 0.36
N ALA A 398 4.16 -11.41 -0.80
CA ALA A 398 5.60 -11.29 -0.97
C ALA A 398 6.07 -9.84 -0.78
N MET A 399 5.38 -8.89 -1.40
CA MET A 399 5.68 -7.47 -1.31
C MET A 399 5.26 -6.86 0.04
N ALA A 400 4.47 -7.58 0.84
CA ALA A 400 4.03 -7.09 2.15
C ALA A 400 5.17 -6.87 3.13
N SER A 401 6.27 -7.59 2.96
CA SER A 401 7.39 -7.61 3.91
C SER A 401 7.97 -6.21 4.17
N TYR A 402 8.02 -5.33 3.18
CA TYR A 402 8.65 -4.01 3.37
C TYR A 402 7.81 -3.06 4.21
N TYR A 403 6.50 -2.98 3.97
CA TYR A 403 5.63 -2.13 4.79
C TYR A 403 5.39 -2.76 6.16
N LYS A 404 5.38 -4.09 6.29
CA LYS A 404 5.29 -4.77 7.60
C LYS A 404 6.48 -4.42 8.50
N LEU A 405 7.70 -4.34 7.95
CA LEU A 405 8.87 -3.89 8.70
C LEU A 405 8.68 -2.45 9.21
N PHE A 406 8.21 -1.55 8.33
CA PHE A 406 7.99 -0.16 8.70
C PHE A 406 6.82 0.02 9.68
N ALA A 407 5.80 -0.83 9.59
CA ALA A 407 4.64 -0.79 10.46
C ALA A 407 5.03 -1.07 11.92
N LEU A 408 5.93 -2.01 12.17
CA LEU A 408 6.37 -2.29 13.54
C LEU A 408 7.11 -1.11 14.19
N GLY A 409 7.80 -0.27 13.39
CA GLY A 409 8.37 0.99 13.88
C GLY A 409 7.33 2.06 14.25
N LEU A 410 6.05 1.85 13.90
CA LEU A 410 4.94 2.71 14.29
C LEU A 410 4.19 2.18 15.52
N GLY A 411 4.58 1.00 16.02
CA GLY A 411 3.90 0.34 17.14
C GLY A 411 3.78 1.23 18.37
N ASP A 412 4.80 2.01 18.72
CA ASP A 412 4.81 2.86 19.91
C ASP A 412 4.14 4.23 19.73
N ASP A 413 3.84 4.63 18.49
CA ASP A 413 3.27 5.94 18.18
C ASP A 413 1.74 5.88 18.19
N THR A 414 1.15 6.23 19.34
CA THR A 414 -0.31 6.21 19.54
C THR A 414 -1.03 7.38 18.88
N GLU A 415 -0.33 8.33 18.27
CA GLU A 415 -0.94 9.51 17.64
C GLU A 415 -0.69 9.55 16.13
N PHE A 416 0.05 8.57 15.59
CA PHE A 416 0.35 8.53 14.17
C PHE A 416 -0.91 8.32 13.33
N THR A 417 -1.15 9.28 12.43
CA THR A 417 -2.10 9.13 11.33
C THR A 417 -1.43 9.54 10.02
N ALA A 418 -1.93 9.00 8.91
CA ALA A 418 -1.45 9.30 7.59
C ALA A 418 -2.60 9.83 6.72
N TRP A 419 -2.35 10.95 6.05
CA TRP A 419 -3.23 11.47 5.01
C TRP A 419 -2.73 11.02 3.64
N VAL A 420 -3.66 10.75 2.72
CA VAL A 420 -3.35 10.52 1.30
C VAL A 420 -3.78 11.74 0.49
N GLU A 421 -3.09 12.04 -0.61
CA GLU A 421 -3.57 13.06 -1.54
C GLU A 421 -4.97 12.73 -2.09
N PRO A 422 -5.77 13.73 -2.51
CA PRO A 422 -7.08 13.46 -3.08
C PRO A 422 -7.03 12.48 -4.27
N TYR A 423 -7.87 11.46 -4.22
CA TYR A 423 -7.98 10.40 -5.22
C TYR A 423 -9.45 10.01 -5.42
N GLU A 424 -9.70 9.24 -6.48
CA GLU A 424 -11.02 8.72 -6.77
C GLU A 424 -11.31 7.48 -5.91
N PHE A 425 -12.36 7.52 -5.09
CA PHE A 425 -12.75 6.38 -4.26
C PHE A 425 -13.28 5.21 -5.09
N PHE A 426 -12.95 3.99 -4.67
CA PHE A 426 -13.21 2.77 -5.44
C PHE A 426 -14.69 2.56 -5.73
N TRP A 427 -15.57 2.80 -4.77
CA TRP A 427 -17.02 2.58 -4.89
C TRP A 427 -17.74 3.78 -5.50
N THR A 428 -17.61 4.97 -4.93
CA THR A 428 -18.38 6.16 -5.36
C THR A 428 -17.89 6.80 -6.65
N LYS A 429 -16.64 6.52 -7.05
CA LYS A 429 -15.96 7.26 -8.13
C LYS A 429 -15.89 8.76 -7.88
N LYS A 430 -16.14 9.20 -6.63
CA LYS A 430 -16.01 10.60 -6.21
C LYS A 430 -14.59 10.88 -5.78
N MET A 431 -14.19 12.14 -5.95
CA MET A 431 -12.92 12.63 -5.40
C MET A 431 -13.04 12.76 -3.89
N GLY A 432 -12.09 12.16 -3.19
CA GLY A 432 -12.01 12.19 -1.74
C GLY A 432 -10.58 12.03 -1.26
N THR A 433 -10.41 12.12 0.05
CA THR A 433 -9.15 11.91 0.74
C THR A 433 -9.39 11.00 1.92
N THR A 434 -8.36 10.24 2.31
CA THR A 434 -8.46 9.28 3.41
C THR A 434 -7.46 9.65 4.49
N ASN A 435 -7.92 9.67 5.74
CA ASN A 435 -7.04 9.60 6.91
C ASN A 435 -7.02 8.17 7.43
N SER A 436 -5.83 7.67 7.78
CA SER A 436 -5.65 6.31 8.23
C SER A 436 -4.70 6.20 9.42
N ALA A 437 -4.87 5.16 10.24
CA ALA A 437 -3.98 4.86 11.36
C ALA A 437 -3.69 3.35 11.45
N PRO A 438 -2.44 2.96 11.78
CA PRO A 438 -2.09 1.56 11.99
C PRO A 438 -2.70 1.03 13.29
N VAL A 439 -3.08 -0.24 13.28
CA VAL A 439 -3.70 -0.98 14.40
C VAL A 439 -2.72 -2.03 14.89
N PHE A 440 -2.55 -2.14 16.21
CA PHE A 440 -1.64 -3.11 16.81
C PHE A 440 -2.27 -3.93 17.93
N ASP A 441 -1.83 -5.18 18.09
CA ASP A 441 -1.92 -5.85 19.38
C ASP A 441 -0.77 -5.38 20.26
N ARG A 442 -1.12 -4.51 21.21
CA ARG A 442 -0.19 -3.90 22.18
C ARG A 442 0.05 -4.75 23.42
N SER A 443 -0.53 -5.95 23.50
CA SER A 443 -0.30 -6.87 24.63
C SER A 443 1.02 -7.63 24.52
N VAL A 444 1.70 -7.51 23.37
CA VAL A 444 2.97 -8.14 23.03
C VAL A 444 4.03 -7.08 22.68
N ASP A 445 5.30 -7.47 22.78
CA ASP A 445 6.46 -6.61 22.49
C ASP A 445 7.35 -7.26 21.42
N PRO A 446 7.52 -6.65 20.23
CA PRO A 446 7.00 -5.34 19.84
C PRO A 446 5.49 -5.43 19.57
N PRO A 447 4.76 -4.29 19.54
CA PRO A 447 3.35 -4.30 19.18
C PRO A 447 3.13 -4.96 17.82
N LEU A 448 2.26 -5.98 17.78
CA LEU A 448 2.03 -6.79 16.58
C LEU A 448 1.09 -6.05 15.62
N PHE A 449 1.51 -5.80 14.39
CA PHE A 449 0.70 -5.09 13.39
C PHE A 449 -0.49 -5.93 12.91
N LEU A 450 -1.72 -5.41 13.11
CA LEU A 450 -2.98 -6.09 12.76
C LEU A 450 -3.59 -5.58 11.45
N GLY A 451 -3.27 -4.36 11.04
CA GLY A 451 -3.88 -3.73 9.87
C GLY A 451 -3.99 -2.21 10.01
N VAL A 452 -4.90 -1.62 9.27
CA VAL A 452 -5.08 -0.18 9.20
C VAL A 452 -6.56 0.16 9.26
N VAL A 453 -6.92 1.12 10.10
CA VAL A 453 -8.23 1.78 10.09
C VAL A 453 -8.19 3.04 9.25
N ALA A 454 -9.32 3.43 8.69
CA ALA A 454 -9.39 4.60 7.86
C ALA A 454 -10.79 5.22 7.84
N ASN A 455 -10.80 6.53 7.63
CA ASN A 455 -11.97 7.34 7.40
C ASN A 455 -11.79 8.14 6.11
N ASP A 456 -12.74 7.96 5.21
CA ASP A 456 -12.84 8.75 4.00
C ASP A 456 -13.48 10.10 4.28
N VAL A 457 -13.15 11.07 3.43
CA VAL A 457 -13.80 12.38 3.38
C VAL A 457 -13.94 12.78 1.91
N HIS A 458 -15.17 13.00 1.45
CA HIS A 458 -15.41 13.58 0.13
C HIS A 458 -14.83 15.00 0.03
N MET A 459 -14.21 15.31 -1.11
CA MET A 459 -13.61 16.62 -1.31
C MET A 459 -14.63 17.75 -1.35
N ASP A 460 -15.90 17.45 -1.68
CA ASP A 460 -17.02 18.39 -1.74
C ASP A 460 -17.12 19.28 -0.48
N ALA A 461 -16.84 18.71 0.70
CA ALA A 461 -16.86 19.47 1.96
C ALA A 461 -15.76 20.54 2.00
N PHE A 462 -14.53 20.19 1.58
CA PHE A 462 -13.43 21.14 1.54
C PHE A 462 -13.61 22.17 0.42
N GLU A 463 -14.14 21.76 -0.73
CA GLU A 463 -14.43 22.68 -1.84
C GLU A 463 -15.46 23.73 -1.43
N GLN A 464 -16.50 23.33 -0.69
CA GLN A 464 -17.52 24.24 -0.20
C GLN A 464 -16.97 25.25 0.81
N VAL A 465 -16.16 24.80 1.78
CA VAL A 465 -15.58 25.67 2.81
C VAL A 465 -14.53 26.62 2.23
N LEU A 466 -13.64 26.13 1.36
CA LEU A 466 -12.52 26.92 0.84
C LEU A 466 -12.84 27.68 -0.45
N GLY A 467 -13.86 27.27 -1.19
CA GLY A 467 -14.14 27.79 -2.53
C GLY A 467 -13.02 27.48 -3.54
N GLU A 468 -12.25 26.42 -3.31
CA GLU A 468 -11.15 25.95 -4.15
C GLU A 468 -11.50 24.56 -4.71
N ASN A 469 -11.08 24.26 -5.94
CA ASN A 469 -11.27 22.92 -6.53
C ASN A 469 -10.34 21.90 -5.85
N ALA A 470 -10.83 20.66 -5.68
CA ALA A 470 -10.14 19.53 -5.07
C ALA A 470 -8.79 19.21 -5.73
N GLN A 471 -8.67 19.45 -7.04
CA GLN A 471 -7.47 19.21 -7.84
C GLN A 471 -6.55 20.43 -7.90
N SER A 472 -6.90 21.53 -7.22
CA SER A 472 -6.04 22.72 -7.20
C SER A 472 -4.71 22.42 -6.50
N SER A 473 -3.66 23.08 -6.96
CA SER A 473 -2.32 22.93 -6.38
C SER A 473 -2.28 23.36 -4.91
N THR A 474 -3.09 24.35 -4.52
CA THR A 474 -3.20 24.77 -3.12
C THR A 474 -3.81 23.68 -2.24
N MET A 475 -4.88 23.02 -2.69
CA MET A 475 -5.47 21.88 -1.99
C MET A 475 -4.48 20.74 -1.83
N LEU A 476 -3.81 20.37 -2.92
CA LEU A 476 -2.80 19.32 -2.89
C LEU A 476 -1.67 19.62 -1.90
N GLN A 477 -1.18 20.87 -1.84
CA GLN A 477 -0.12 21.27 -0.91
C GLN A 477 -0.52 21.17 0.56
N ARG A 478 -1.82 21.31 0.89
CA ARG A 478 -2.31 21.09 2.27
C ARG A 478 -2.12 19.65 2.69
N PHE A 479 -2.54 18.70 1.85
CA PHE A 479 -2.38 17.27 2.12
C PHE A 479 -0.91 16.84 2.12
N ILE A 480 -0.11 17.30 1.15
CA ILE A 480 1.35 17.05 1.16
C ILE A 480 1.96 17.40 2.52
N ARG A 481 1.63 18.58 3.07
CA ARG A 481 2.19 19.05 4.34
C ARG A 481 1.81 18.16 5.51
N LEU A 482 0.57 17.68 5.55
CA LEU A 482 0.09 16.77 6.61
C LEU A 482 0.79 15.42 6.50
N SER A 483 0.81 14.86 5.29
CA SER A 483 1.33 13.54 5.02
C SER A 483 2.85 13.42 5.22
N THR A 484 3.62 14.50 5.07
CA THR A 484 5.09 14.50 5.29
C THR A 484 5.52 14.93 6.69
N ALA A 485 4.59 15.16 7.63
CA ALA A 485 4.92 15.82 8.90
C ALA A 485 5.69 14.94 9.90
N GLN A 486 5.57 13.62 9.82
CA GLN A 486 6.07 12.69 10.82
C GLN A 486 6.72 11.46 10.17
N CYS A 487 7.97 11.17 10.55
CA CYS A 487 8.68 9.98 10.10
C CYS A 487 8.58 8.87 11.17
N PRO A 488 8.24 7.63 10.80
CA PRO A 488 8.35 6.47 11.69
C PRO A 488 9.79 6.28 12.18
N LYS A 489 9.97 5.75 13.38
CA LYS A 489 11.29 5.29 13.87
C LYS A 489 11.28 3.78 14.00
N ILE A 490 12.20 3.12 13.31
CA ILE A 490 12.30 1.66 13.36
C ILE A 490 13.36 1.31 14.39
N ASP A 491 12.93 0.75 15.53
CA ASP A 491 13.81 0.25 16.59
C ASP A 491 13.43 -1.20 16.91
N LEU A 492 13.96 -2.13 16.11
CA LEU A 492 13.71 -3.56 16.28
C LEU A 492 14.99 -4.24 16.74
N SER A 493 14.87 -5.13 17.71
CA SER A 493 15.94 -6.06 18.07
C SER A 493 16.20 -7.06 16.95
N ASP A 494 17.41 -7.62 16.93
CA ASP A 494 17.80 -8.62 15.93
C ASP A 494 16.82 -9.81 15.88
N CYS A 495 16.31 -10.27 17.03
CA CYS A 495 15.36 -11.40 17.07
C CYS A 495 13.96 -11.02 16.57
N GLN A 496 13.51 -9.79 16.80
CA GLN A 496 12.23 -9.32 16.25
C GLN A 496 12.31 -9.24 14.72
N LEU A 497 13.45 -8.78 14.19
CA LEU A 497 13.71 -8.77 12.75
C LEU A 497 13.81 -10.20 12.16
N GLU A 498 14.43 -11.14 12.87
CA GLU A 498 14.44 -12.56 12.46
C GLU A 498 13.02 -13.16 12.40
N GLY A 499 12.13 -12.78 13.31
CA GLY A 499 10.73 -13.21 13.27
C GLY A 499 10.00 -12.71 12.03
N LEU A 500 10.27 -11.48 11.58
CA LEU A 500 9.71 -10.94 10.35
C LEU A 500 10.24 -11.65 9.11
N ARG A 501 11.53 -11.97 9.10
CA ARG A 501 12.14 -12.78 8.05
C ARG A 501 11.49 -14.15 7.99
N TYR A 502 11.25 -14.78 9.14
CA TYR A 502 10.52 -16.03 9.23
C TYR A 502 9.10 -15.94 8.65
N LEU A 503 8.36 -14.86 8.93
CA LEU A 503 7.03 -14.63 8.33
C LEU A 503 7.07 -14.40 6.82
N ALA A 504 8.17 -13.85 6.29
CA ALA A 504 8.30 -13.55 4.87
C ALA A 504 8.69 -14.76 4.01
N GLY A 505 9.50 -15.68 4.54
CA GLY A 505 10.00 -16.82 3.75
C GLY A 505 10.39 -18.05 4.56
N GLY A 506 9.85 -18.21 5.76
CA GLY A 506 10.12 -19.36 6.64
C GLY A 506 11.55 -19.40 7.21
N GLU A 507 11.97 -20.59 7.65
CA GLU A 507 13.31 -20.79 8.24
C GLU A 507 14.44 -20.40 7.29
N GLU A 508 14.26 -20.64 5.98
CA GLU A 508 15.26 -20.29 4.97
C GLU A 508 15.47 -18.78 4.81
N ALA A 509 14.53 -17.94 5.25
CA ALA A 509 14.66 -16.48 5.18
C ALA A 509 15.37 -15.85 6.37
N THR A 510 15.51 -16.58 7.48
CA THR A 510 16.22 -16.13 8.68
C THR A 510 17.73 -16.02 8.44
N CYS A 511 18.40 -15.08 9.12
CA CYS A 511 19.84 -14.88 9.00
C CYS A 511 20.64 -15.67 10.06
N GLY A 512 19.97 -16.42 10.94
CA GLY A 512 20.62 -17.27 11.94
C GLY A 512 21.24 -16.46 13.08
N ILE A 513 20.71 -15.28 13.35
CA ILE A 513 21.18 -14.39 14.42
C ILE A 513 20.58 -14.82 15.76
N CYS A 514 19.37 -15.38 15.74
CA CYS A 514 18.65 -15.85 16.91
C CYS A 514 18.27 -17.34 16.78
N ASP A 515 18.55 -18.11 17.83
CA ASP A 515 18.24 -19.55 17.89
C ASP A 515 16.76 -19.85 18.24
N SER A 516 15.90 -18.82 18.30
CA SER A 516 14.49 -18.99 18.67
C SER A 516 13.65 -19.41 17.48
N THR A 517 12.82 -20.42 17.67
CA THR A 517 11.70 -20.74 16.74
C THR A 517 10.40 -20.07 17.17
N ASP A 518 10.43 -19.36 18.31
CA ASP A 518 9.31 -18.62 18.87
C ASP A 518 9.64 -17.12 18.83
N TYR A 519 8.87 -16.36 18.07
CA TYR A 519 9.04 -14.92 17.87
C TYR A 519 7.85 -14.18 18.49
N PRO A 520 7.84 -14.01 19.83
CA PRO A 520 6.73 -13.35 20.51
C PRO A 520 6.59 -11.91 20.00
N GLY A 521 5.35 -11.48 19.79
CA GLY A 521 5.04 -10.15 19.25
C GLY A 521 5.22 -10.00 17.74
N ILE A 522 5.72 -11.03 17.05
CA ILE A 522 5.81 -11.05 15.59
C ILE A 522 4.88 -12.11 15.01
N ILE A 523 4.91 -13.32 15.56
CA ILE A 523 3.99 -14.38 15.17
C ILE A 523 2.73 -14.27 16.04
N PRO A 524 1.53 -14.10 15.46
CA PRO A 524 0.29 -14.05 16.23
C PRO A 524 0.08 -15.35 17.00
N THR A 525 -0.16 -15.24 18.31
CA THR A 525 -0.44 -16.40 19.16
C THR A 525 -1.80 -16.99 18.81
N GLU A 526 -1.83 -18.27 18.40
CA GLU A 526 -3.07 -19.01 18.20
C GLU A 526 -3.93 -19.00 19.48
N CYS A 527 -5.25 -18.94 19.31
CA CYS A 527 -6.15 -19.04 20.46
C CYS A 527 -5.93 -20.36 21.24
N PRO A 528 -5.83 -20.30 22.58
CA PRO A 528 -5.44 -21.44 23.42
C PRO A 528 -6.47 -22.58 23.41
N PHE A 529 -7.71 -22.23 23.11
CA PHE A 529 -8.73 -23.16 22.68
C PHE A 529 -8.92 -22.90 21.19
N LYS A 530 -9.11 -23.95 20.39
CA LYS A 530 -9.85 -23.81 19.14
C LYS A 530 -11.32 -23.97 19.51
N PRO A 531 -12.09 -22.91 19.80
CA PRO A 531 -13.53 -22.99 19.59
C PRO A 531 -13.76 -23.61 18.21
N ASP A 532 -14.85 -24.34 18.04
CA ASP A 532 -15.27 -24.76 16.72
C ASP A 532 -15.49 -23.48 15.89
N LEU A 533 -14.43 -23.00 15.22
CA LEU A 533 -14.49 -21.86 14.32
C LEU A 533 -15.65 -22.11 13.38
N PRO A 534 -16.41 -21.06 13.01
CA PRO A 534 -17.54 -21.25 12.13
C PRO A 534 -17.07 -21.93 10.85
N LYS A 535 -17.55 -23.16 10.62
CA LYS A 535 -17.21 -23.94 9.43
C LYS A 535 -17.69 -23.26 8.15
N ASN A 536 -18.72 -22.43 8.28
CA ASN A 536 -19.19 -21.52 7.26
C ASN A 536 -19.28 -20.12 7.89
N LEU A 537 -18.42 -19.20 7.45
CA LEU A 537 -18.46 -17.79 7.87
C LEU A 537 -19.71 -17.10 7.30
N TRP A 538 -20.13 -17.49 6.10
CA TRP A 538 -21.26 -16.93 5.38
C TRP A 538 -22.52 -17.77 5.59
N GLN A 539 -23.18 -17.65 6.74
CA GLN A 539 -24.49 -18.33 6.95
C GLN A 539 -25.68 -17.59 6.33
N ASN A 540 -25.45 -16.38 5.84
CA ASN A 540 -26.37 -15.42 5.26
C ASN A 540 -26.03 -15.20 3.77
N THR A 541 -25.94 -16.27 2.98
CA THR A 541 -25.65 -16.21 1.53
C THR A 541 -26.94 -16.21 0.69
N ASP A 542 -27.87 -15.32 1.04
CA ASP A 542 -29.23 -15.32 0.49
C ASP A 542 -29.28 -15.04 -1.03
N VAL A 543 -28.26 -14.40 -1.58
CA VAL A 543 -28.17 -13.99 -3.00
C VAL A 543 -26.92 -14.53 -3.71
N GLU A 544 -26.39 -15.66 -3.24
CA GLU A 544 -25.25 -16.31 -3.90
C GLU A 544 -25.57 -16.68 -5.35
N GLY A 545 -24.67 -16.33 -6.28
CA GLY A 545 -24.84 -16.58 -7.72
C GLY A 545 -25.85 -15.67 -8.43
N VAL A 546 -26.48 -14.73 -7.72
CA VAL A 546 -27.36 -13.70 -8.29
C VAL A 546 -26.51 -12.60 -8.91
N LYS A 547 -26.94 -12.06 -10.06
CA LYS A 547 -26.18 -11.03 -10.78
C LYS A 547 -26.14 -9.72 -9.99
N TYR A 548 -25.15 -8.89 -10.27
CA TYR A 548 -24.96 -7.63 -9.57
C TYR A 548 -26.17 -6.72 -9.66
N GLU A 549 -26.78 -6.58 -10.83
CA GLU A 549 -27.95 -5.72 -11.06
C GLU A 549 -29.13 -6.17 -10.21
N ASP A 550 -29.34 -7.48 -10.13
CA ASP A 550 -30.45 -8.09 -9.41
C ASP A 550 -30.25 -8.01 -7.89
N ARG A 551 -29.00 -7.86 -7.42
CA ARG A 551 -28.62 -7.64 -6.01
C ARG A 551 -28.61 -6.15 -5.62
N ALA A 552 -28.22 -5.27 -6.54
CA ALA A 552 -27.94 -3.87 -6.26
C ALA A 552 -29.11 -2.93 -6.58
N CYS A 553 -29.97 -3.27 -7.56
CA CYS A 553 -31.08 -2.43 -7.99
C CYS A 553 -32.39 -2.81 -7.27
N CYS A 554 -33.26 -1.83 -6.97
CA CYS A 554 -34.64 -2.07 -6.51
C CYS A 554 -35.62 -0.95 -6.97
N GLU A 555 -36.89 -1.06 -6.60
CA GLU A 555 -37.87 0.03 -6.74
C GLU A 555 -37.77 1.02 -5.57
N ILE A 556 -37.92 2.34 -5.80
CA ILE A 556 -37.86 3.36 -4.74
C ILE A 556 -38.87 3.04 -3.62
N GLY A 557 -38.38 2.89 -2.38
CA GLY A 557 -39.17 2.52 -1.21
C GLY A 557 -39.23 1.02 -0.93
N SER A 558 -38.58 0.19 -1.76
CA SER A 558 -38.31 -1.22 -1.47
C SER A 558 -36.98 -1.38 -0.74
N ASN A 559 -36.98 -2.19 0.31
CA ASN A 559 -35.75 -2.63 1.00
C ASN A 559 -35.27 -3.99 0.48
N VAL A 560 -35.78 -4.43 -0.68
CA VAL A 560 -35.56 -5.76 -1.25
C VAL A 560 -35.02 -5.62 -2.68
N PRO A 561 -33.97 -6.36 -3.07
CA PRO A 561 -33.44 -6.36 -4.44
C PRO A 561 -34.49 -6.69 -5.51
N SER A 562 -34.30 -6.19 -6.73
CA SER A 562 -35.31 -6.13 -7.79
C SER A 562 -35.91 -7.47 -8.22
N GLU A 563 -35.14 -8.57 -8.24
CA GLU A 563 -35.69 -9.91 -8.53
C GLU A 563 -36.43 -10.54 -7.33
N MET A 564 -36.14 -10.12 -6.11
CA MET A 564 -36.86 -10.57 -4.91
C MET A 564 -38.15 -9.78 -4.64
N CYS A 565 -38.37 -8.67 -5.35
CA CYS A 565 -39.65 -7.95 -5.35
C CYS A 565 -40.80 -8.78 -5.98
N GLY A 566 -40.51 -9.92 -6.60
CA GLY A 566 -41.49 -10.87 -7.15
C GLY A 566 -41.70 -12.16 -6.34
N ILE A 567 -40.99 -12.35 -5.22
CA ILE A 567 -41.20 -13.49 -4.31
C ILE A 567 -42.09 -12.97 -3.18
N PRO A 568 -43.39 -13.34 -3.12
CA PRO A 568 -44.21 -13.02 -1.97
C PRO A 568 -43.55 -13.65 -0.74
N ASP A 569 -43.53 -12.90 0.37
CA ASP A 569 -43.27 -13.44 1.71
C ASP A 569 -44.23 -14.62 2.00
N GLU A 570 -43.90 -15.83 1.56
CA GLU A 570 -44.39 -17.07 2.16
C GLU A 570 -43.36 -17.53 3.19
N ILE A 571 -43.16 -16.69 4.21
CA ILE A 571 -42.96 -17.23 5.54
C ILE A 571 -44.30 -17.82 5.94
N ASP A 572 -44.41 -19.14 5.84
CA ASP A 572 -45.51 -19.91 6.40
C ASP A 572 -45.65 -19.59 7.90
N THR A 573 -46.61 -18.73 8.21
CA THR A 573 -46.97 -18.34 9.58
C THR A 573 -47.97 -19.33 10.20
N THR A 574 -48.13 -20.53 9.63
CA THR A 574 -49.05 -21.55 10.13
C THR A 574 -48.39 -22.71 10.85
N GLU A 575 -47.38 -22.45 11.70
CA GLU A 575 -47.07 -23.36 12.83
C GLU A 575 -46.42 -22.61 14.01
N ILE A 576 -47.13 -21.62 14.57
CA ILE A 576 -46.84 -21.14 15.93
C ILE A 576 -47.46 -22.15 16.91
N ASP A 577 -46.64 -23.07 17.41
CA ASP A 577 -46.97 -23.86 18.60
C ASP A 577 -47.12 -22.91 19.80
N THR A 578 -48.35 -22.77 20.28
CA THR A 578 -48.78 -21.79 21.29
C THR A 578 -48.35 -22.15 22.71
N ASN A 579 -47.08 -22.45 22.98
CA ASN A 579 -46.62 -22.72 24.34
C ASN A 579 -45.18 -22.29 24.63
N VAL A 580 -44.90 -20.97 24.61
CA VAL A 580 -43.83 -20.37 25.44
C VAL A 580 -44.29 -18.98 25.94
N PRO A 581 -44.15 -18.65 27.24
CA PRO A 581 -44.66 -17.39 27.80
C PRO A 581 -43.87 -16.15 27.36
N LYS A 582 -44.61 -15.04 27.23
CA LYS A 582 -44.14 -13.68 26.90
C LYS A 582 -43.29 -13.02 28.01
N GLU A 583 -42.33 -12.21 27.53
CA GLU A 583 -41.74 -10.98 28.11
C GLU A 583 -40.92 -11.06 29.41
N VAL A 584 -39.70 -10.49 29.38
CA VAL A 584 -39.37 -9.17 29.99
C VAL A 584 -38.19 -8.52 29.23
N ALA A 585 -38.32 -7.22 28.94
CA ALA A 585 -37.30 -6.33 28.35
C ALA A 585 -36.03 -6.17 29.23
N PRO A 586 -34.85 -5.84 28.67
CA PRO A 586 -33.67 -5.59 29.49
C PRO A 586 -33.70 -4.16 30.05
N ALA A 587 -33.65 -4.05 31.38
CA ALA A 587 -33.44 -2.80 32.09
C ALA A 587 -31.93 -2.54 32.29
N ALA A 588 -31.54 -1.29 32.10
CA ALA A 588 -30.23 -0.74 32.45
C ALA A 588 -29.85 -0.99 33.92
N ALA A 589 -28.56 -1.23 34.20
CA ALA A 589 -28.04 -1.20 35.56
C ALA A 589 -26.61 -0.63 35.64
N THR A 590 -26.48 0.48 36.36
CA THR A 590 -25.27 1.07 36.95
C THR A 590 -24.68 0.21 38.08
N PRO A 591 -23.40 0.39 38.47
CA PRO A 591 -22.69 -0.51 39.38
C PRO A 591 -22.91 -0.18 40.86
N SER A 592 -22.97 -1.20 41.71
CA SER A 592 -22.86 -1.04 43.17
C SER A 592 -21.96 -2.10 43.80
N THR A 593 -21.04 -1.62 44.62
CA THR A 593 -20.08 -2.32 45.48
C THR A 593 -20.72 -3.12 46.63
N SER A 594 -20.24 -4.34 46.88
CA SER A 594 -20.11 -4.90 48.24
C SER A 594 -19.24 -6.16 48.24
N ALA A 595 -18.40 -6.31 49.26
CA ALA A 595 -17.36 -7.32 49.39
C ALA A 595 -17.70 -8.46 50.39
N LEU A 596 -17.03 -9.61 50.20
CA LEU A 596 -16.66 -10.71 51.13
C LEU A 596 -17.68 -11.85 51.44
N PRO A 597 -17.24 -13.06 51.90
CA PRO A 597 -15.89 -13.68 51.92
C PRO A 597 -15.79 -15.16 51.43
N VAL A 598 -14.54 -15.62 51.39
CA VAL A 598 -13.95 -16.94 51.12
C VAL A 598 -14.56 -18.12 51.92
N ALA A 599 -14.70 -19.28 51.27
CA ALA A 599 -14.71 -20.59 51.93
C ALA A 599 -14.04 -21.68 51.06
N SER A 600 -13.04 -22.34 51.65
CA SER A 600 -12.26 -23.47 51.14
C SER A 600 -12.86 -24.81 51.60
N VAL A 601 -13.01 -25.81 50.73
CA VAL A 601 -13.03 -27.24 51.11
C VAL A 601 -12.54 -28.12 49.94
N SER A 602 -11.56 -28.97 50.23
CA SER A 602 -10.94 -30.03 49.40
C SER A 602 -11.70 -31.35 49.49
N TYR A 603 -11.66 -32.24 48.47
CA TYR A 603 -11.67 -33.73 48.56
C TYR A 603 -11.33 -34.30 47.15
N ALA A 604 -10.18 -34.95 46.94
CA ALA A 604 -9.83 -36.38 47.13
C ALA A 604 -10.39 -37.35 46.04
N ILE A 605 -9.47 -37.96 45.31
CA ILE A 605 -9.67 -38.99 44.26
C ILE A 605 -9.52 -40.40 44.89
N PRO A 606 -10.40 -41.38 44.58
CA PRO A 606 -10.11 -42.78 44.81
C PRO A 606 -9.64 -43.50 43.53
N ALA A 607 -8.79 -44.51 43.73
CA ALA A 607 -8.12 -45.32 42.71
C ALA A 607 -8.78 -46.70 42.51
N ASN A 608 -8.36 -47.36 41.42
CA ASN A 608 -8.38 -48.80 41.08
C ASN A 608 -9.72 -49.39 40.58
N ASP A 609 -9.81 -50.30 39.59
CA ASP A 609 -8.84 -51.25 39.03
C ASP A 609 -9.28 -51.83 37.65
N ALA A 610 -8.28 -52.27 36.87
CA ALA A 610 -8.20 -53.45 35.96
C ALA A 610 -8.93 -53.55 34.58
N GLN A 611 -8.15 -53.63 33.49
CA GLN A 611 -7.85 -54.83 32.65
C GLN A 611 -7.29 -54.39 31.25
N VAL A 612 -6.00 -54.57 30.91
CA VAL A 612 -5.24 -55.77 30.44
C VAL A 612 -5.21 -55.96 28.90
N THR A 613 -4.09 -55.49 28.29
CA THR A 613 -3.19 -56.09 27.24
C THR A 613 -3.67 -56.34 25.79
N TYR A 614 -2.86 -56.49 24.71
CA TYR A 614 -1.43 -56.76 24.36
C TYR A 614 -1.20 -56.15 22.94
N GLY A 615 -0.06 -55.63 22.45
CA GLY A 615 1.33 -56.14 22.26
C GLY A 615 1.83 -55.62 20.88
N GLY A 616 3.11 -55.39 20.54
CA GLY A 616 4.42 -55.60 21.15
C GLY A 616 5.51 -54.68 20.52
N VAL A 617 6.53 -54.25 21.28
CA VAL A 617 7.91 -54.79 21.44
C VAL A 617 8.85 -54.43 20.24
N THR A 618 9.66 -53.35 20.28
CA THR A 618 11.06 -53.17 20.79
C THR A 618 12.11 -54.08 20.10
N ALA A 619 13.41 -53.77 19.89
CA ALA A 619 14.37 -52.71 20.19
C ALA A 619 15.66 -52.96 19.33
N ALA A 620 16.61 -52.01 19.26
CA ALA A 620 18.01 -52.19 19.73
C ALA A 620 19.02 -51.16 19.15
N GLN A 621 19.77 -50.51 20.05
CA GLN A 621 21.10 -49.91 19.85
C GLN A 621 22.17 -51.03 19.87
N LYS A 622 23.34 -50.96 19.20
CA LYS A 622 24.58 -50.23 19.58
C LYS A 622 25.76 -50.57 18.59
N PRO A 623 26.96 -49.94 18.69
CA PRO A 623 27.86 -49.53 17.59
C PRO A 623 29.19 -50.32 17.48
N ILE A 624 30.02 -50.05 16.44
CA ILE A 624 31.45 -50.44 16.39
C ILE A 624 32.36 -49.40 15.66
N ALA A 625 33.28 -48.85 16.45
CA ALA A 625 34.73 -48.59 16.30
C ALA A 625 35.43 -47.95 15.07
N SER A 626 36.38 -47.07 15.44
CA SER A 626 37.40 -46.31 14.71
C SER A 626 38.55 -47.13 14.11
N ARG A 627 39.22 -46.59 13.08
CA ARG A 627 40.66 -46.76 12.83
C ARG A 627 41.27 -45.59 12.06
N HIS A 628 42.37 -45.07 12.61
CA HIS A 628 43.33 -44.15 12.01
C HIS A 628 43.95 -44.68 10.70
N LEU A 629 44.37 -43.77 9.81
CA LEU A 629 45.73 -43.66 9.24
C LEU A 629 45.83 -42.41 8.35
N ASN A 630 46.65 -41.45 8.75
CA ASN A 630 47.39 -40.53 7.85
C ASN A 630 48.76 -41.20 7.58
N PRO A 631 49.39 -41.00 6.42
CA PRO A 631 50.25 -39.81 6.27
C PRO A 631 50.38 -39.23 4.83
N ASP A 632 50.60 -37.91 4.74
CA ASP A 632 51.33 -37.23 3.64
C ASP A 632 52.83 -37.67 3.63
N PRO A 633 53.72 -37.42 2.63
CA PRO A 633 53.76 -36.25 1.73
C PRO A 633 54.37 -36.47 0.31
N GLU A 634 54.65 -35.35 -0.39
CA GLU A 634 55.59 -35.13 -1.52
C GLU A 634 55.17 -35.64 -2.93
N ALA A 635 55.48 -35.00 -4.06
CA ALA A 635 56.04 -33.70 -4.42
C ALA A 635 55.97 -33.55 -5.96
N ALA A 636 56.07 -32.30 -6.44
CA ALA A 636 56.68 -31.86 -7.70
C ALA A 636 55.94 -32.15 -9.04
N ALA A 637 55.54 -31.09 -9.75
CA ALA A 637 56.41 -30.41 -10.72
C ALA A 637 55.63 -29.76 -11.88
N GLN A 638 55.98 -28.49 -12.12
CA GLN A 638 56.12 -27.83 -13.44
C GLN A 638 54.89 -27.32 -14.20
N ALA A 639 54.87 -25.99 -14.26
CA ALA A 639 54.12 -25.12 -15.16
C ALA A 639 54.81 -25.01 -16.56
N PRO A 640 54.61 -23.95 -17.36
CA PRO A 640 53.55 -23.77 -18.35
C PRO A 640 54.12 -23.45 -19.76
N SER A 641 53.28 -23.29 -20.78
CA SER A 641 53.40 -22.21 -21.80
C SER A 641 52.52 -22.44 -23.02
N SER A 642 51.78 -21.41 -23.43
CA SER A 642 52.06 -20.75 -24.70
C SER A 642 51.26 -19.44 -24.79
N GLN A 643 52.00 -18.34 -24.80
CA GLN A 643 51.56 -17.05 -25.29
C GLN A 643 51.40 -17.12 -26.81
N GLN A 644 50.42 -16.42 -27.38
CA GLN A 644 50.68 -15.63 -28.59
C GLN A 644 49.77 -14.41 -28.66
N GLN A 645 50.42 -13.30 -28.99
CA GLN A 645 49.97 -11.92 -29.08
C GLN A 645 49.24 -11.62 -30.41
N PRO A 646 48.68 -10.39 -30.57
CA PRO A 646 47.64 -10.05 -31.55
C PRO A 646 48.20 -9.61 -32.90
N THR A 647 47.33 -9.51 -33.90
CA THR A 647 47.63 -8.77 -35.15
C THR A 647 46.49 -7.82 -35.52
N ASN A 648 46.89 -6.56 -35.76
CA ASN A 648 46.13 -5.50 -36.42
C ASN A 648 46.22 -5.64 -37.95
N ALA A 649 45.15 -5.29 -38.67
CA ALA A 649 45.15 -4.55 -39.95
C ALA A 649 43.69 -4.31 -40.38
N SER A 650 43.14 -3.09 -40.33
CA SER A 650 43.23 -2.01 -41.34
C SER A 650 42.74 -2.34 -42.76
N ALA A 651 41.65 -1.65 -43.14
CA ALA A 651 41.55 -0.71 -44.27
C ALA A 651 40.59 -1.04 -45.45
N LYS A 652 39.67 -0.08 -45.65
CA LYS A 652 39.27 0.59 -46.91
C LYS A 652 38.34 -0.12 -47.91
N GLY A 653 37.33 0.63 -48.35
CA GLY A 653 36.97 0.69 -49.77
C GLY A 653 35.50 0.96 -50.08
N ALA A 654 35.20 2.21 -50.46
CA ALA A 654 33.90 2.74 -50.86
C ALA A 654 33.36 2.19 -52.20
N LYS A 655 32.04 2.35 -52.45
CA LYS A 655 31.50 2.83 -53.74
C LYS A 655 30.01 3.24 -53.66
N GLU A 656 29.76 4.47 -54.11
CA GLU A 656 28.47 5.07 -54.47
C GLU A 656 27.93 4.59 -55.83
N GLN A 657 26.60 4.64 -56.01
CA GLN A 657 25.81 5.20 -57.13
C GLN A 657 24.39 4.58 -57.12
N SER A 658 23.35 5.30 -56.68
CA SER A 658 22.50 6.28 -57.39
C SER A 658 21.29 5.66 -58.14
N HIS A 659 20.08 5.96 -57.68
CA HIS A 659 18.90 6.24 -58.53
C HIS A 659 17.79 6.94 -57.72
N ASP A 660 17.33 8.09 -58.21
CA ASP A 660 16.27 8.96 -57.69
C ASP A 660 14.85 8.37 -57.79
N GLN A 661 13.96 8.68 -56.82
CA GLN A 661 12.71 9.47 -57.03
C GLN A 661 11.83 9.61 -55.75
N LEU A 662 11.70 10.88 -55.29
CA LEU A 662 10.55 11.63 -54.75
C LEU A 662 9.50 10.96 -53.83
N ASP A 663 9.39 11.40 -52.57
CA ASP A 663 8.48 12.47 -52.06
C ASP A 663 8.17 12.30 -50.56
N GLY A 664 8.14 13.41 -49.80
CA GLY A 664 7.60 13.46 -48.43
C GLY A 664 8.58 13.94 -47.35
N GLY A 665 8.91 15.23 -47.34
CA GLY A 665 9.79 15.86 -46.35
C GLY A 665 9.16 16.04 -44.96
N LYS A 666 9.87 15.54 -43.93
CA LYS A 666 9.93 16.13 -42.59
C LYS A 666 11.41 16.29 -42.21
N VAL A 667 11.85 17.53 -42.05
CA VAL A 667 13.22 17.89 -41.66
C VAL A 667 13.32 17.84 -40.14
N PHE A 668 14.29 17.08 -39.63
CA PHE A 668 14.69 17.05 -38.23
C PHE A 668 15.58 18.27 -37.91
N CYS A 669 15.25 19.02 -36.85
CA CYS A 669 16.17 20.01 -36.27
C CYS A 669 17.05 19.32 -35.21
N SER A 670 18.38 19.41 -35.34
CA SER A 670 19.33 18.99 -34.30
C SER A 670 19.74 20.18 -33.44
N VAL A 671 19.66 20.05 -32.12
CA VAL A 671 20.15 21.07 -31.18
C VAL A 671 21.65 20.91 -30.96
N THR A 672 22.44 21.96 -31.23
CA THR A 672 23.85 22.02 -30.84
C THR A 672 23.98 22.99 -29.66
N ARG A 673 24.41 22.50 -28.48
CA ARG A 673 24.54 23.30 -27.26
C ARG A 673 25.59 24.41 -27.40
N VAL A 674 25.22 25.65 -27.08
CA VAL A 674 26.14 26.71 -26.62
C VAL A 674 25.66 27.17 -25.24
N ALA A 675 26.58 27.20 -24.27
CA ALA A 675 26.28 27.55 -22.88
C ALA A 675 26.10 29.07 -22.71
N ILE A 676 24.89 29.50 -22.33
CA ILE A 676 24.63 30.86 -21.81
C ILE A 676 23.79 30.72 -20.52
N PRO A 677 24.18 31.33 -19.39
CA PRO A 677 23.40 31.27 -18.16
C PRO A 677 22.15 32.20 -18.23
N PRO A 678 21.07 31.89 -17.51
CA PRO A 678 19.81 32.64 -17.58
C PRO A 678 19.96 34.10 -17.10
N PRO A 679 19.17 35.07 -17.65
CA PRO A 679 17.91 34.90 -18.39
C PRO A 679 17.90 35.60 -19.78
N TRP A 680 18.45 34.96 -20.81
CA TRP A 680 18.46 35.49 -22.18
C TRP A 680 18.17 34.37 -23.19
N VAL A 681 17.39 34.68 -24.24
CA VAL A 681 17.04 33.75 -25.33
C VAL A 681 17.34 34.42 -26.67
N GLU A 682 17.91 33.66 -27.61
CA GLU A 682 18.25 34.11 -28.97
C GLU A 682 17.30 33.48 -30.01
N CYS A 683 16.83 34.25 -30.98
CA CYS A 683 15.93 33.76 -32.03
C CYS A 683 16.69 33.38 -33.32
N ASP A 684 16.68 32.10 -33.68
CA ASP A 684 17.49 31.52 -34.77
C ASP A 684 17.20 32.03 -36.20
N LYS A 685 16.10 32.78 -36.42
CA LYS A 685 15.82 33.37 -37.75
C LYS A 685 16.28 34.82 -37.92
N CYS A 686 16.55 35.54 -36.83
CA CYS A 686 16.88 36.98 -36.91
C CYS A 686 18.05 37.42 -36.00
N GLY A 687 18.61 36.55 -35.16
CA GLY A 687 19.83 36.81 -34.37
C GLY A 687 19.67 37.89 -33.29
N LEU A 688 18.44 38.13 -32.83
CA LEU A 688 18.14 39.09 -31.76
C LEU A 688 18.13 38.40 -30.39
N ILE A 689 18.86 38.97 -29.43
CA ILE A 689 18.96 38.51 -28.05
C ILE A 689 18.08 39.42 -27.17
N LEU A 690 17.08 38.85 -26.48
CA LEU A 690 16.14 39.59 -25.63
C LEU A 690 16.03 38.98 -24.23
N SER A 691 15.73 39.81 -23.24
CA SER A 691 15.33 39.36 -21.91
C SER A 691 13.86 38.91 -21.92
N ALA A 692 13.50 37.96 -21.05
CA ALA A 692 12.15 37.38 -20.98
C ALA A 692 11.02 38.43 -20.88
N ASP A 693 11.25 39.55 -20.20
CA ASP A 693 10.27 40.64 -20.05
C ASP A 693 9.99 41.42 -21.35
N SER A 694 10.92 41.38 -22.32
CA SER A 694 10.77 42.10 -23.60
C SER A 694 10.00 41.29 -24.64
N LEU A 695 9.95 39.96 -24.51
CA LEU A 695 9.28 39.06 -25.47
C LEU A 695 7.74 39.16 -25.37
N ASN A 696 7.20 39.27 -24.16
CA ASN A 696 5.76 39.46 -23.92
C ASN A 696 5.23 40.75 -24.55
N LYS A 697 6.07 41.79 -24.66
CA LYS A 697 5.66 43.09 -25.21
C LYS A 697 5.78 43.18 -26.73
N HIS A 698 6.52 42.26 -27.37
CA HIS A 698 6.71 42.25 -28.82
C HIS A 698 5.65 41.41 -29.55
N LEU A 699 5.09 40.39 -28.88
CA LEU A 699 4.06 39.50 -29.45
C LEU A 699 2.67 40.15 -29.61
N GLU A 700 2.42 41.33 -29.03
CA GLU A 700 1.14 42.04 -29.15
C GLU A 700 0.99 42.90 -30.41
N THR A 701 2.04 43.07 -31.23
CA THR A 701 1.98 43.95 -32.41
C THR A 701 2.63 43.34 -33.66
N GLN A 702 1.78 42.84 -34.58
CA GLN A 702 1.95 42.59 -36.05
C GLN A 702 2.04 41.12 -36.56
N HIS A 703 0.96 40.69 -37.28
CA HIS A 703 0.71 39.63 -38.31
C HIS A 703 1.69 38.46 -38.60
N PRO A 704 1.23 37.34 -39.24
CA PRO A 704 0.01 36.53 -39.05
C PRO A 704 0.37 35.04 -38.89
N CYS A 705 0.43 34.51 -37.66
CA CYS A 705 0.40 33.07 -37.41
C CYS A 705 -0.90 32.75 -36.66
N ARG A 706 -1.88 32.20 -37.38
CA ARG A 706 -3.08 31.61 -36.76
C ARG A 706 -2.73 30.22 -36.25
N GLY A 707 -2.72 30.06 -34.93
CA GLY A 707 -2.67 28.77 -34.23
C GLY A 707 -3.48 28.91 -32.93
N VAL A 708 -4.34 27.92 -32.65
CA VAL A 708 -5.34 27.91 -31.58
C VAL A 708 -4.67 27.67 -30.22
N LEU A 709 -5.05 28.44 -29.21
CA LEU A 709 -4.63 28.25 -27.80
C LEU A 709 -5.44 27.11 -27.16
N TYR A 710 -4.75 26.12 -26.63
CA TYR A 710 -5.26 25.20 -25.60
C TYR A 710 -4.14 24.99 -24.57
N GLY A 711 -4.39 25.41 -23.33
CA GLY A 711 -3.68 24.95 -22.12
C GLY A 711 -2.21 25.36 -21.99
N ASP A 712 -1.87 25.88 -20.82
CA ASP A 712 -0.52 26.32 -20.46
C ASP A 712 0.48 25.16 -20.43
N ALA A 713 1.31 25.04 -21.48
CA ALA A 713 2.61 24.36 -21.45
C ALA A 713 3.50 24.92 -22.58
N ILE A 714 4.71 25.37 -22.23
CA ILE A 714 5.73 25.88 -23.15
C ILE A 714 6.61 24.70 -23.60
N PHE A 715 6.73 24.45 -24.90
CA PHE A 715 7.81 23.66 -25.51
C PHE A 715 8.64 24.54 -26.44
#